data_AF-A0A535VEV2-F1
#
_entry.id   AF-A0A535VEV2-F1
#
_cell.length_a   1.000
_cell.length_b   1.000
_cell.length_c   1.000
_cell.angle_alpha   90.00
_cell.angle_beta   90.00
_cell.angle_gamma   90.00
#
_symmetry.space_group_name_H-M   'P 1'
#
loop_
_entity.id
_entity.type
_entity.pdbx_description
1 polymer ?
#
loop_
_entity_poly.entity_id
_entity_poly.type
_entity_poly.pdbx_seq_one_letter_code
_entity_poly.pdbx_strand_id
1 'polypeptide(L)'
;MTHLFGIPIDTLTTVLLAATLAIIGVVALLALGNAIFFRIGVRNIPRRRTQMWLIIFALMLSTTLLSSVLATGDVITSAVQTVAVYNLGSVDETIEGGHGALGFFPDGVYYQINDLARHDSDIAAVGAALVEHDLLVADSTSRQVRSKVTALAIIPGSEQGFGGMQNNNGRGHLTITALGANEIYLNNTAAVLLNAHAGDNIFLYSKRWPGQRYQMHVAAIVVDGGLVGQRPYLLSNIQFFRNIEQRNDDITQIFIANRGGANGVDLSGRVTQSLRAWIPGDVHIIQVKQQGVQNSQKAEDIFSRVFALFALFALAIGLLLIFLIFVLLAAERRVEMGMARAIGVQRRHLVLMFLFEGTVYDLLASFIGLGLGIALGTLLVLFLGPILARFNFPLKLILQPHSLVIAYCLGVIFTFCSVAASSWLVSRMTVVEAMRDLPEQTQNRLSLSETCLRLLKLPAMVRKPFKLRRIFLEQIPDALVDLLRSLILLGFLPLLAGYWLMQLGLEKLQIAFFSLGFSLIVLGGGLLLKAAIGQVWRVVGWLSRRISGTTSSTTVERATDGNRAINGNRATIDQRSTNGNRATTDQRATTGNRATVDQGVTTDQGGNRATTRDRPYHGRDHSRDVNNAALKKLFVTLAGLVIVAYWALPFDVLARLGLPRFQGGIEIFFFAGLMMVLGTAWVLLTNAEVLVWPVVALCSNLPGSYILTRLASAYPLHRRFRTGLSVVMFSLVVFAMTVMAVITNAMQNTYTNIDTQTGGYDIQAVAYFKPLPDIRTALLQHGIHPEVFSSIGVQTSAAVGVIQLSTDNPSWKLYPAQVVNGGFLHGLGLHLLARAQGFNSDEAVWQALQTHPNYALIDNDALPYRPDSFISSPVYDPNAPLPADAGMPTHPPGFDSPYTFSMSGVYQGDTSFPATPLWVTGLQTPTPDNTAPQAVTSAVKLTIIGVVDNSDSEHFGLFIPRAAYTAHS
;
A
#
# COMPACT_ATOMS: atom_id res chain seq x y z
N MET A 1 -8.54 10.85 6.84
CA MET A 1 -9.00 9.87 5.85
C MET A 1 -10.34 10.30 5.29
N THR A 2 -10.36 10.86 4.08
CA THR A 2 -11.60 11.23 3.38
C THR A 2 -12.20 10.07 2.57
N HIS A 3 -11.36 9.14 2.09
CA HIS A 3 -11.77 7.95 1.38
C HIS A 3 -11.19 6.68 2.04
N LEU A 4 -11.92 5.57 1.93
CA LEU A 4 -11.44 4.22 2.26
C LEU A 4 -11.76 3.29 1.08
N PHE A 5 -10.75 2.62 0.53
CA PHE A 5 -10.86 1.82 -0.72
C PHE A 5 -11.45 2.61 -1.92
N GLY A 6 -11.19 3.92 -2.01
CA GLY A 6 -11.73 4.82 -3.04
C GLY A 6 -13.18 5.26 -2.82
N ILE A 7 -13.84 4.82 -1.75
CA ILE A 7 -15.22 5.19 -1.40
C ILE A 7 -15.18 6.32 -0.35
N PRO A 8 -15.94 7.43 -0.52
CA PRO A 8 -16.01 8.50 0.49
C PRO A 8 -16.47 7.97 1.85
N ILE A 9 -15.76 8.36 2.93
CA ILE A 9 -15.90 7.73 4.25
C ILE A 9 -17.32 7.88 4.84
N ASP A 10 -18.03 8.98 4.54
CA ASP A 10 -19.42 9.20 4.98
C ASP A 10 -20.41 8.28 4.27
N THR A 11 -20.26 8.10 2.95
CA THR A 11 -21.07 7.16 2.17
C THR A 11 -20.81 5.72 2.62
N LEU A 12 -19.57 5.39 2.95
CA LEU A 12 -19.22 4.07 3.46
C LEU A 12 -19.79 3.84 4.87
N THR A 13 -19.67 4.83 5.76
CA THR A 13 -20.21 4.77 7.14
C THR A 13 -21.71 4.54 7.13
N THR A 14 -22.46 5.32 6.35
CA THR A 14 -23.93 5.21 6.27
C THR A 14 -24.38 3.89 5.68
N VAL A 15 -23.74 3.40 4.61
CA VAL A 15 -24.05 2.09 4.00
C VAL A 15 -23.75 0.93 4.95
N LEU A 16 -22.58 0.94 5.61
CA LEU A 16 -22.18 -0.12 6.54
C LEU A 16 -23.05 -0.14 7.81
N LEU A 17 -23.42 1.03 8.34
CA LEU A 17 -24.33 1.14 9.48
C LEU A 17 -25.73 0.62 9.12
N ALA A 18 -26.27 1.01 7.95
CA ALA A 18 -27.55 0.51 7.45
C ALA A 18 -27.53 -1.02 7.25
N ALA A 19 -26.46 -1.57 6.65
CA ALA A 19 -26.27 -3.01 6.49
C ALA A 19 -26.18 -3.75 7.83
N THR A 20 -25.45 -3.19 8.81
CA THR A 20 -25.30 -3.77 10.15
C THR A 20 -26.64 -3.79 10.90
N LEU A 21 -27.39 -2.68 10.88
CA LEU A 21 -28.72 -2.61 11.47
C LEU A 21 -29.71 -3.57 10.78
N ALA A 22 -29.63 -3.73 9.46
CA ALA A 22 -30.43 -4.70 8.73
C ALA A 22 -30.10 -6.15 9.13
N ILE A 23 -28.82 -6.50 9.27
CA ILE A 23 -28.37 -7.83 9.76
C ILE A 23 -28.91 -8.09 11.17
N ILE A 24 -28.68 -7.16 12.10
CA ILE A 24 -29.16 -7.29 13.49
C ILE A 24 -30.69 -7.39 13.54
N GLY A 25 -31.41 -6.58 12.75
CA GLY A 25 -32.86 -6.63 12.63
C GLY A 25 -33.39 -7.95 12.09
N VAL A 26 -32.78 -8.50 11.03
CA VAL A 26 -33.13 -9.82 10.48
C VAL A 26 -32.88 -10.92 11.50
N VAL A 27 -31.74 -10.91 12.21
CA VAL A 27 -31.45 -11.90 13.26
C VAL A 27 -32.44 -11.77 14.42
N ALA A 28 -32.78 -10.57 14.85
CA ALA A 28 -33.77 -10.33 15.90
C ALA A 28 -35.18 -10.83 15.51
N LEU A 29 -35.63 -10.55 14.28
CA LEU A 29 -36.90 -11.06 13.75
C LEU A 29 -36.91 -12.59 13.66
N LEU A 30 -35.81 -13.20 13.23
CA LEU A 30 -35.66 -14.66 13.21
C LEU A 30 -35.64 -15.25 14.62
N ALA A 31 -35.02 -14.58 15.60
CA ALA A 31 -34.95 -15.00 16.99
C ALA A 31 -36.33 -14.95 17.66
N LEU A 32 -37.09 -13.86 17.47
CA LEU A 32 -38.47 -13.71 17.93
C LEU A 32 -39.37 -14.79 17.30
N GLY A 33 -39.25 -15.03 16.00
CA GLY A 33 -40.00 -16.07 15.30
C GLY A 33 -39.62 -17.52 15.68
N ASN A 34 -38.46 -17.74 16.30
CA ASN A 34 -37.92 -19.06 16.63
C ASN A 34 -37.38 -19.12 18.08
N ALA A 35 -38.10 -18.52 19.03
CA ALA A 35 -37.63 -18.30 20.41
C ALA A 35 -37.08 -19.55 21.12
N ILE A 36 -37.60 -20.75 20.81
CA ILE A 36 -37.09 -22.03 21.34
C ILE A 36 -35.65 -22.29 20.85
N PHE A 37 -35.38 -22.16 19.55
CA PHE A 37 -34.06 -22.39 18.98
C PHE A 37 -33.05 -21.31 19.37
N PHE A 38 -33.50 -20.05 19.48
CA PHE A 38 -32.71 -18.97 20.07
C PHE A 38 -32.29 -19.29 21.50
N ARG A 39 -33.25 -19.66 22.38
CA ARG A 39 -32.99 -20.00 23.78
C ARG A 39 -32.05 -21.22 23.92
N ILE A 40 -32.13 -22.20 23.03
CA ILE A 40 -31.21 -23.35 23.04
C ILE A 40 -29.79 -22.93 22.61
N GLY A 41 -29.64 -22.15 21.54
CA GLY A 41 -28.33 -21.66 21.05
C GLY A 41 -27.61 -20.82 22.10
N VAL A 42 -28.28 -19.80 22.64
CA VAL A 42 -27.71 -18.90 23.66
C VAL A 42 -27.37 -19.66 24.97
N ARG A 43 -28.16 -20.67 25.34
CA ARG A 43 -27.91 -21.47 26.55
C ARG A 43 -26.67 -22.37 26.47
N ASN A 44 -26.09 -22.59 25.29
CA ASN A 44 -24.80 -23.28 25.15
C ASN A 44 -23.60 -22.38 25.51
N ILE A 45 -23.72 -21.05 25.37
CA ILE A 45 -22.64 -20.08 25.63
C ILE A 45 -22.02 -20.25 27.03
N PRO A 46 -22.77 -20.12 28.16
CA PRO A 46 -22.18 -20.24 29.50
C PRO A 46 -21.74 -21.67 29.86
N ARG A 47 -22.18 -22.68 29.09
CA ARG A 47 -21.87 -24.10 29.34
C ARG A 47 -20.51 -24.52 28.79
N ARG A 48 -19.97 -23.82 27.78
CA ARG A 48 -18.73 -24.18 27.07
C ARG A 48 -17.70 -23.05 27.17
N ARG A 49 -17.37 -22.63 28.40
CA ARG A 49 -16.51 -21.47 28.71
C ARG A 49 -15.21 -21.41 27.90
N THR A 50 -14.46 -22.51 27.78
CA THR A 50 -13.19 -22.54 27.03
C THR A 50 -13.37 -22.24 25.54
N GLN A 51 -14.43 -22.78 24.93
CA GLN A 51 -14.74 -22.58 23.51
C GLN A 51 -15.27 -21.15 23.28
N MET A 52 -16.14 -20.67 24.17
CA MET A 52 -16.57 -19.27 24.21
C MET A 52 -15.37 -18.31 24.23
N TRP A 53 -14.41 -18.50 25.14
CA TRP A 53 -13.24 -17.62 25.22
C TRP A 53 -12.39 -17.64 23.96
N LEU A 54 -12.18 -18.82 23.35
CA LEU A 54 -11.41 -18.96 22.11
C LEU A 54 -12.11 -18.29 20.92
N ILE A 55 -13.43 -18.45 20.80
CA ILE A 55 -14.25 -17.79 19.76
C ILE A 55 -14.23 -16.27 19.95
N ILE A 56 -14.54 -15.79 21.16
CA ILE A 56 -14.56 -14.35 21.46
C ILE A 56 -13.17 -13.74 21.20
N PHE A 57 -12.09 -14.37 21.69
CA PHE A 57 -10.73 -13.87 21.48
C PHE A 57 -10.38 -13.70 20.00
N ALA A 58 -10.74 -14.66 19.15
CA ALA A 58 -10.42 -14.59 17.71
C ALA A 58 -11.30 -13.59 16.93
N LEU A 59 -12.60 -13.54 17.24
CA LEU A 59 -13.51 -12.51 16.70
C LEU A 59 -13.02 -11.10 17.10
N MET A 60 -12.68 -10.94 18.38
CA MET A 60 -12.17 -9.71 18.99
C MET A 60 -10.80 -9.32 18.43
N LEU A 61 -9.92 -10.26 18.13
CA LEU A 61 -8.61 -9.95 17.54
C LEU A 61 -8.78 -9.34 16.14
N SER A 62 -9.72 -9.83 15.33
CA SER A 62 -10.02 -9.24 14.02
C SER A 62 -10.48 -7.79 14.12
N THR A 63 -11.39 -7.48 15.05
CA THR A 63 -11.94 -6.14 15.23
C THR A 63 -11.00 -5.19 15.96
N THR A 64 -10.21 -5.70 16.91
CA THR A 64 -9.08 -4.99 17.56
C THR A 64 -8.07 -4.52 16.52
N LEU A 65 -7.62 -5.40 15.61
CA LEU A 65 -6.65 -5.03 14.58
C LEU A 65 -7.22 -4.00 13.61
N LEU A 66 -8.46 -4.18 13.15
CA LEU A 66 -9.11 -3.23 12.25
C LEU A 66 -9.30 -1.84 12.90
N SER A 67 -9.79 -1.81 14.15
CA SER A 67 -9.96 -0.58 14.92
C SER A 67 -8.62 0.09 15.22
N SER A 68 -7.57 -0.66 15.58
CA SER A 68 -6.24 -0.13 15.85
C SER A 68 -5.62 0.50 14.60
N VAL A 69 -5.76 -0.13 13.42
CA VAL A 69 -5.24 0.42 12.16
C VAL A 69 -5.96 1.71 11.79
N LEU A 70 -7.30 1.74 11.87
CA LEU A 70 -8.07 2.94 11.55
C LEU A 70 -7.79 4.09 12.54
N ALA A 71 -7.73 3.81 13.85
CA ALA A 71 -7.35 4.80 14.86
C ALA A 71 -5.92 5.34 14.66
N THR A 72 -4.97 4.48 14.26
CA THR A 72 -3.59 4.90 13.94
C THR A 72 -3.56 5.75 12.66
N GLY A 73 -4.39 5.41 11.67
CA GLY A 73 -4.57 6.18 10.44
C GLY A 73 -5.15 7.58 10.70
N ASP A 74 -6.15 7.71 11.58
CA ASP A 74 -6.71 9.00 12.01
C ASP A 74 -5.63 9.88 12.67
N VAL A 75 -4.88 9.31 13.63
CA VAL A 75 -3.80 10.00 14.36
C VAL A 75 -2.71 10.51 13.42
N ILE A 76 -2.23 9.68 12.49
CA ILE A 76 -1.16 10.07 11.55
C ILE A 76 -1.68 11.05 10.50
N THR A 77 -2.90 10.87 10.00
CA THR A 77 -3.55 11.86 9.12
C THR A 77 -3.59 13.23 9.80
N SER A 78 -4.08 13.27 11.05
CA SER A 78 -4.17 14.51 11.82
C SER A 78 -2.79 15.12 12.07
N ALA A 79 -1.76 14.32 12.32
CA ALA A 79 -0.39 14.80 12.48
C ALA A 79 0.17 15.42 11.19
N VAL A 80 -0.03 14.77 10.03
CA VAL A 80 0.37 15.31 8.71
C VAL A 80 -0.32 16.65 8.42
N GLN A 81 -1.64 16.72 8.59
CA GLN A 81 -2.41 17.96 8.42
C GLN A 81 -1.97 19.04 9.43
N THR A 82 -1.69 18.66 10.68
CA THR A 82 -1.22 19.58 11.72
C THR A 82 0.12 20.20 11.32
N VAL A 83 1.08 19.39 10.88
CA VAL A 83 2.43 19.86 10.53
C VAL A 83 2.41 20.88 9.40
N ALA A 84 1.54 20.77 8.40
CA ALA A 84 1.53 21.74 7.31
C ALA A 84 0.66 22.97 7.54
N VAL A 85 -0.52 22.81 8.15
CA VAL A 85 -1.43 23.96 8.38
C VAL A 85 -0.93 24.84 9.51
N TYR A 86 -0.34 24.26 10.58
CA TYR A 86 0.11 25.06 11.73
C TYR A 86 1.52 25.65 11.57
N ASN A 87 2.42 25.07 10.75
CA ASN A 87 3.77 25.61 10.57
C ASN A 87 3.83 26.91 9.77
N LEU A 88 2.83 27.16 8.90
CA LEU A 88 2.68 28.42 8.14
C LEU A 88 1.86 29.49 8.90
N GLY A 89 1.25 29.09 10.02
CA GLY A 89 0.48 30.00 10.88
C GLY A 89 -0.70 30.67 10.16
N SER A 90 -0.74 31.99 10.27
CA SER A 90 -1.82 32.82 9.72
C SER A 90 -1.62 33.19 8.25
N VAL A 91 -0.40 33.09 7.70
CA VAL A 91 -0.07 33.50 6.32
C VAL A 91 -0.68 32.53 5.30
N ASP A 92 -1.59 33.02 4.46
CA ASP A 92 -2.24 32.26 3.38
C ASP A 92 -1.48 32.40 2.06
N GLU A 93 -1.20 33.64 1.65
CA GLU A 93 -0.41 34.00 0.49
C GLU A 93 0.85 34.79 0.88
N THR A 94 1.86 34.67 0.03
CA THR A 94 3.10 35.41 0.10
C THR A 94 3.41 36.00 -1.26
N ILE A 95 3.78 37.28 -1.31
CA ILE A 95 4.17 37.99 -2.53
C ILE A 95 5.68 38.21 -2.46
N GLU A 96 6.40 37.78 -3.48
CA GLU A 96 7.86 37.86 -3.61
C GLU A 96 8.26 37.97 -5.09
N GLY A 97 9.52 38.28 -5.36
CA GLY A 97 10.01 38.58 -6.73
C GLY A 97 10.64 39.98 -6.77
N GLY A 98 10.77 40.58 -7.93
CA GLY A 98 11.40 41.89 -8.11
C GLY A 98 12.88 41.79 -8.53
N HIS A 99 13.68 42.78 -8.14
CA HIS A 99 15.03 42.97 -8.69
C HIS A 99 16.16 42.56 -7.74
N GLY A 100 17.20 41.93 -8.29
CA GLY A 100 18.40 41.52 -7.55
C GLY A 100 18.24 40.22 -6.75
N ALA A 101 19.28 39.83 -6.02
CA ALA A 101 19.42 38.48 -5.44
C ALA A 101 18.44 38.13 -4.31
N LEU A 102 17.76 39.12 -3.70
CA LEU A 102 16.68 38.89 -2.73
C LEU A 102 15.27 39.10 -3.32
N GLY A 103 15.16 39.58 -4.57
CA GLY A 103 13.90 40.12 -5.07
C GLY A 103 13.48 41.36 -4.28
N PHE A 104 14.17 42.48 -4.50
CA PHE A 104 13.76 43.76 -3.92
C PHE A 104 12.71 44.43 -4.79
N PHE A 105 11.66 44.96 -4.14
CA PHE A 105 10.65 45.81 -4.77
C PHE A 105 10.19 46.92 -3.81
N PRO A 106 9.63 48.04 -4.32
CA PRO A 106 9.27 49.19 -3.48
C PRO A 106 8.15 48.87 -2.48
N ASP A 107 8.29 49.38 -1.25
CA ASP A 107 7.32 49.22 -0.16
C ASP A 107 5.98 49.94 -0.42
N GLY A 108 5.93 50.85 -1.39
CA GLY A 108 4.70 51.40 -1.96
C GLY A 108 3.69 50.33 -2.39
N VAL A 109 4.17 49.16 -2.86
CA VAL A 109 3.30 48.01 -3.20
C VAL A 109 2.58 47.48 -1.95
N TYR A 110 3.26 47.39 -0.81
CA TYR A 110 2.63 47.02 0.46
C TYR A 110 1.56 48.03 0.88
N TYR A 111 1.84 49.33 0.78
CA TYR A 111 0.86 50.35 1.16
C TYR A 111 -0.40 50.33 0.27
N GLN A 112 -0.25 50.10 -1.03
CA GLN A 112 -1.37 49.92 -1.97
C GLN A 112 -2.21 48.68 -1.63
N ILE A 113 -1.57 47.53 -1.43
CA ILE A 113 -2.25 46.27 -1.10
C ILE A 113 -2.93 46.35 0.28
N ASN A 114 -2.31 47.02 1.25
CA ASN A 114 -2.89 47.23 2.59
C ASN A 114 -4.13 48.14 2.55
N ASP A 115 -4.15 49.17 1.69
CA ASP A 115 -5.35 50.01 1.54
C ASP A 115 -6.49 49.28 0.82
N LEU A 116 -6.17 48.46 -0.18
CA LEU A 116 -7.13 47.55 -0.81
C LEU A 116 -7.71 46.55 0.21
N ALA A 117 -6.86 45.92 1.02
CA ALA A 117 -7.24 44.94 2.04
C ALA A 117 -8.13 45.50 3.17
N ARG A 118 -8.15 46.82 3.39
CA ARG A 118 -9.10 47.47 4.31
C ARG A 118 -10.52 47.51 3.77
N HIS A 119 -10.67 47.49 2.45
CA HIS A 119 -11.95 47.54 1.74
C HIS A 119 -12.42 46.15 1.27
N ASP A 120 -11.50 45.19 1.15
CA ASP A 120 -11.81 43.80 0.82
C ASP A 120 -12.41 43.03 2.04
N SER A 121 -13.47 42.25 1.80
CA SER A 121 -14.09 41.40 2.82
C SER A 121 -13.29 40.14 3.12
N ASP A 122 -12.42 39.72 2.20
CA ASP A 122 -11.83 38.38 2.20
C ASP A 122 -10.41 38.38 2.78
N ILE A 123 -9.72 39.53 2.79
CA ILE A 123 -8.42 39.73 3.42
C ILE A 123 -8.60 40.11 4.90
N ALA A 124 -7.82 39.49 5.79
CA ALA A 124 -7.77 39.77 7.22
C ALA A 124 -6.61 40.70 7.59
N ALA A 125 -5.43 40.50 6.98
CA ALA A 125 -4.21 41.23 7.30
C ALA A 125 -3.23 41.25 6.12
N VAL A 126 -2.43 42.31 6.06
CA VAL A 126 -1.28 42.43 5.15
C VAL A 126 -0.07 42.83 5.99
N GLY A 127 1.02 42.10 5.84
CA GLY A 127 2.29 42.30 6.52
C GLY A 127 3.41 42.48 5.49
N ALA A 128 4.48 43.19 5.82
CA ALA A 128 5.62 43.30 4.93
C ALA A 128 6.95 43.24 5.68
N ALA A 129 7.93 42.60 5.07
CA ALA A 129 9.26 42.46 5.61
C ALA A 129 10.35 42.48 4.52
N LEU A 130 11.56 42.77 4.97
CA LEU A 130 12.78 42.34 4.30
C LEU A 130 13.21 41.01 4.96
N VAL A 131 13.43 39.98 4.15
CA VAL A 131 13.64 38.60 4.62
C VAL A 131 15.00 38.11 4.17
N GLU A 132 15.89 37.91 5.14
CA GLU A 132 17.24 37.39 4.92
C GLU A 132 17.29 35.92 5.37
N HIS A 133 17.54 35.03 4.42
CA HIS A 133 17.70 33.60 4.65
C HIS A 133 19.16 33.25 4.99
N ASP A 134 19.39 32.06 5.58
CA ASP A 134 20.73 31.52 5.85
C ASP A 134 21.66 32.42 6.68
N LEU A 135 21.13 33.21 7.62
CA LEU A 135 21.97 33.93 8.57
C LEU A 135 22.72 32.95 9.47
N LEU A 136 23.99 33.29 9.70
CA LEU A 136 24.79 32.76 10.77
C LEU A 136 24.62 33.69 11.98
N VAL A 137 24.19 33.11 13.09
CA VAL A 137 23.84 33.83 14.32
C VAL A 137 24.69 33.25 15.44
N ALA A 138 25.47 34.11 16.11
CA ALA A 138 26.31 33.74 17.23
C ALA A 138 25.90 34.49 18.49
N ASP A 139 25.53 33.76 19.54
CA ASP A 139 25.32 34.36 20.85
C ASP A 139 26.67 34.48 21.57
N SER A 140 27.00 35.71 21.99
CA SER A 140 28.24 36.02 22.70
C SER A 140 28.21 35.63 24.18
N THR A 141 27.02 35.52 24.79
CA THR A 141 26.86 35.08 26.18
C THR A 141 27.04 33.57 26.29
N SER A 142 26.22 32.78 25.59
CA SER A 142 26.28 31.30 25.64
C SER A 142 27.41 30.69 24.82
N ARG A 143 28.04 31.48 23.92
CA ARG A 143 29.05 31.04 22.92
C ARG A 143 28.54 29.98 21.94
N GLN A 144 27.22 29.90 21.73
CA GLN A 144 26.63 29.05 20.70
C GLN A 144 26.58 29.77 19.35
N VAL A 145 26.65 28.99 18.27
CA VAL A 145 26.51 29.46 16.89
C VAL A 145 25.50 28.58 16.16
N ARG A 146 24.60 29.19 15.39
CA ARG A 146 23.64 28.51 14.50
C ARG A 146 23.66 29.15 13.13
N SER A 147 23.70 28.31 12.10
CA SER A 147 23.44 28.67 10.69
C SER A 147 21.97 28.37 10.35
N LYS A 148 21.55 28.76 9.13
CA LYS A 148 20.17 28.56 8.63
C LYS A 148 19.09 29.19 9.53
N VAL A 149 19.40 30.34 10.15
CA VAL A 149 18.41 31.19 10.81
C VAL A 149 17.85 32.18 9.78
N THR A 150 16.54 32.41 9.77
CA THR A 150 15.92 33.44 8.91
C THR A 150 15.68 34.71 9.72
N ALA A 151 16.11 35.87 9.22
CA ALA A 151 15.69 37.16 9.78
C ALA A 151 14.46 37.69 9.05
N LEU A 152 13.51 38.15 9.85
CA LEU A 152 12.26 38.77 9.44
C LEU A 152 12.30 40.23 9.91
N ALA A 153 12.69 41.14 9.02
CA ALA A 153 12.83 42.55 9.31
C ALA A 153 11.52 43.28 8.92
N ILE A 154 10.61 43.42 9.88
CA ILE A 154 9.20 43.72 9.63
C ILE A 154 8.94 45.24 9.64
N ILE A 155 8.06 45.73 8.76
CA ILE A 155 7.53 47.10 8.84
C ILE A 155 6.71 47.24 10.13
N PRO A 156 7.08 48.15 11.06
CA PRO A 156 6.42 48.26 12.36
C PRO A 156 4.91 48.49 12.26
N GLY A 157 4.13 47.64 12.94
CA GLY A 157 2.67 47.68 12.95
C GLY A 157 2.01 46.77 11.91
N SER A 158 2.75 46.28 10.91
CA SER A 158 2.23 45.36 9.89
C SER A 158 2.03 43.92 10.41
N GLU A 159 2.63 43.58 11.56
CA GLU A 159 2.53 42.26 12.18
C GLU A 159 1.19 41.98 12.90
N GLN A 160 0.43 43.02 13.24
CA GLN A 160 -0.66 42.93 14.23
C GLN A 160 -1.80 41.99 13.80
N GLY A 161 -2.08 41.90 12.50
CA GLY A 161 -3.16 41.06 11.97
C GLY A 161 -2.83 39.56 11.89
N PHE A 162 -1.57 39.14 12.12
CA PHE A 162 -1.14 37.75 11.98
C PHE A 162 -1.33 36.91 13.25
N GLY A 163 -2.18 37.36 14.18
CA GLY A 163 -2.43 36.71 15.48
C GLY A 163 -1.56 37.23 16.63
N GLY A 164 -0.70 38.23 16.36
CA GLY A 164 0.20 38.85 17.33
C GLY A 164 1.39 37.96 17.73
N MET A 165 2.42 38.59 18.30
CA MET A 165 3.55 37.89 18.91
C MET A 165 3.33 37.83 20.42
N GLN A 166 3.44 36.65 21.03
CA GLN A 166 3.30 36.49 22.48
C GLN A 166 4.66 36.20 23.10
N ASN A 167 4.94 36.79 24.26
CA ASN A 167 6.14 36.48 25.03
C ASN A 167 6.03 35.05 25.62
N ASN A 168 7.13 34.29 25.60
CA ASN A 168 7.22 32.93 26.16
C ASN A 168 6.72 32.82 27.63
N ASN A 169 6.79 33.92 28.39
CA ASN A 169 6.30 34.01 29.76
C ASN A 169 4.76 34.10 29.88
N GLY A 170 4.01 34.01 28.79
CA GLY A 170 2.54 34.04 28.76
C GLY A 170 1.90 35.37 29.18
N ARG A 171 2.70 36.45 29.27
CA ARG A 171 2.27 37.79 29.68
C ARG A 171 2.80 38.83 28.69
N GLY A 172 1.88 39.57 28.06
CA GLY A 172 2.17 40.65 27.12
C GLY A 172 2.15 40.22 25.65
N HIS A 173 1.49 41.03 24.82
CA HIS A 173 1.71 41.03 23.37
C HIS A 173 2.98 41.84 23.08
N LEU A 174 3.82 41.32 22.20
CA LEU A 174 5.00 41.98 21.67
C LEU A 174 4.65 42.59 20.31
N THR A 175 5.19 43.77 20.02
CA THR A 175 5.01 44.49 18.75
C THR A 175 6.37 44.95 18.23
N ILE A 176 6.53 44.99 16.91
CA ILE A 176 7.77 45.46 16.29
C ILE A 176 7.97 46.97 16.52
N THR A 177 6.89 47.71 16.76
CA THR A 177 6.92 49.12 17.20
C THR A 177 7.60 49.34 18.56
N ALA A 178 7.73 48.30 19.40
CA ALA A 178 8.41 48.38 20.69
C ALA A 178 9.90 48.07 20.61
N LEU A 179 10.42 47.57 19.47
CA LEU A 179 11.84 47.28 19.25
C LEU A 179 12.61 48.54 18.85
N GLY A 180 13.69 48.82 19.57
CA GLY A 180 14.73 49.74 19.13
C GLY A 180 15.49 49.23 17.89
N ALA A 181 16.25 50.11 17.23
CA ALA A 181 16.93 49.80 15.97
C ALA A 181 17.94 48.64 16.06
N ASN A 182 18.54 48.39 17.23
CA ASN A 182 19.49 47.29 17.46
C ASN A 182 18.91 46.19 18.36
N GLU A 183 17.58 46.15 18.53
CA GLU A 183 16.90 45.14 19.32
C GLU A 183 16.23 44.09 18.42
N ILE A 184 16.21 42.85 18.91
CA ILE A 184 15.61 41.71 18.22
C ILE A 184 14.71 40.91 19.16
N TYR A 185 13.72 40.24 18.57
CA TYR A 185 13.10 39.08 19.19
C TYR A 185 13.66 37.80 18.56
N LEU A 186 13.82 36.76 19.35
CA LEU A 186 14.02 35.40 18.85
C LEU A 186 12.73 34.61 19.04
N ASN A 187 12.40 33.70 18.14
CA ASN A 187 11.40 32.69 18.48
C ASN A 187 11.98 31.66 19.46
N ASN A 188 11.09 30.96 20.16
CA ASN A 188 11.46 29.98 21.16
C ASN A 188 12.34 28.86 20.57
N THR A 189 12.12 28.45 19.32
CA THR A 189 13.01 27.49 18.64
C THR A 189 14.44 28.04 18.45
N ALA A 190 14.61 29.28 17.95
CA ALA A 190 15.94 29.88 17.82
C ALA A 190 16.62 30.08 19.19
N ALA A 191 15.86 30.54 20.20
CA ALA A 191 16.36 30.75 21.55
C ALA A 191 16.87 29.45 22.20
N VAL A 192 16.11 28.35 22.11
CA VAL A 192 16.55 27.04 22.62
C VAL A 192 17.77 26.52 21.86
N LEU A 193 17.81 26.64 20.53
CA LEU A 193 18.95 26.19 19.73
C LEU A 193 20.22 26.99 20.01
N LEU A 194 20.12 28.30 20.25
CA LEU A 194 21.23 29.18 20.64
C LEU A 194 21.52 29.14 22.15
N ASN A 195 20.67 28.52 22.98
CA ASN A 195 20.71 28.66 24.44
C ASN A 195 20.70 30.15 24.89
N ALA A 196 20.01 30.99 24.14
CA ALA A 196 19.95 32.45 24.31
C ALA A 196 18.71 32.87 25.11
N HIS A 197 18.87 33.92 25.91
CA HIS A 197 17.88 34.47 26.82
C HIS A 197 17.58 35.95 26.48
N ALA A 198 16.50 36.49 27.03
CA ALA A 198 16.25 37.94 26.96
C ALA A 198 17.34 38.69 27.75
N GLY A 199 17.98 39.66 27.11
CA GLY A 199 19.17 40.37 27.61
C GLY A 199 20.49 39.98 26.91
N ASP A 200 20.51 38.93 26.10
CA ASP A 200 21.74 38.46 25.47
C ASP A 200 22.17 39.28 24.24
N ASN A 201 23.48 39.30 23.99
CA ASN A 201 24.09 40.00 22.87
C ASN A 201 24.45 39.03 21.75
N ILE A 202 23.83 39.24 20.59
CA ILE A 202 23.94 38.37 19.43
C ILE A 202 24.67 39.08 18.30
N PHE A 203 25.60 38.38 17.67
CA PHE A 203 26.21 38.80 16.42
C PHE A 203 25.50 38.15 15.24
N LEU A 204 24.99 39.01 14.36
CA LEU A 204 24.47 38.65 13.05
C LEU A 204 25.61 38.61 12.03
N TYR A 205 25.45 37.72 11.05
CA TYR A 205 26.37 37.53 9.94
C TYR A 205 25.63 36.91 8.73
N SER A 206 25.77 37.48 7.53
CA SER A 206 25.26 36.86 6.29
C SER A 206 26.31 36.83 5.16
N LYS A 207 26.06 35.97 4.17
CA LYS A 207 26.86 35.84 2.94
C LYS A 207 26.87 37.13 2.10
N ARG A 208 25.86 38.01 2.27
CA ARG A 208 25.64 39.22 1.45
C ARG A 208 26.45 40.43 1.91
N TRP A 209 26.85 40.48 3.19
CA TRP A 209 27.69 41.52 3.77
C TRP A 209 28.98 40.92 4.36
N PRO A 210 29.84 40.34 3.51
CA PRO A 210 30.99 39.53 3.95
C PRO A 210 31.98 40.35 4.78
N GLY A 211 32.39 39.77 5.91
CA GLY A 211 33.39 40.35 6.82
C GLY A 211 32.85 41.44 7.75
N GLN A 212 31.62 41.92 7.52
CA GLN A 212 30.94 42.80 8.47
C GLN A 212 30.23 41.96 9.56
N ARG A 213 30.06 42.57 10.74
CA ARG A 213 29.35 41.98 11.89
C ARG A 213 28.45 43.05 12.49
N TYR A 214 27.21 42.70 12.79
CA TYR A 214 26.32 43.61 13.51
C TYR A 214 25.91 42.98 14.84
N GLN A 215 25.90 43.81 15.88
CA GLN A 215 25.53 43.40 17.23
C GLN A 215 24.07 43.80 17.48
N MET A 216 23.27 42.82 17.88
CA MET A 216 21.87 42.99 18.27
C MET A 216 21.66 42.53 19.71
N HIS A 217 20.68 43.12 20.38
CA HIS A 217 20.29 42.78 21.74
C HIS A 217 18.95 42.04 21.76
N VAL A 218 18.88 40.88 22.42
CA VAL A 218 17.64 40.09 22.53
C VAL A 218 16.70 40.75 23.54
N ALA A 219 15.66 41.42 23.05
CA ALA A 219 14.68 42.09 23.90
C ALA A 219 13.68 41.11 24.54
N ALA A 220 13.28 40.06 23.82
CA ALA A 220 12.35 39.02 24.31
C ALA A 220 12.40 37.74 23.46
N ILE A 221 11.82 36.67 23.99
CA ILE A 221 11.58 35.40 23.28
C ILE A 221 10.08 35.30 22.94
N VAL A 222 9.78 35.08 21.66
CA VAL A 222 8.44 34.93 21.10
C VAL A 222 8.03 33.46 21.06
N VAL A 223 6.79 33.14 21.40
CA VAL A 223 6.22 31.80 21.29
C VAL A 223 6.16 31.37 19.81
N ASP A 224 6.56 30.12 19.52
CA ASP A 224 6.53 29.55 18.18
C ASP A 224 5.09 29.51 17.62
N GLY A 225 4.85 30.15 16.47
CA GLY A 225 3.53 30.27 15.83
C GLY A 225 3.30 31.62 15.12
N GLY A 226 2.08 31.82 14.63
CA GLY A 226 1.69 33.05 13.92
C GLY A 226 2.58 33.31 12.69
N LEU A 227 3.09 34.55 12.56
CA LEU A 227 4.02 34.98 11.52
C LEU A 227 5.38 34.23 11.56
N VAL A 228 5.68 33.55 12.66
CA VAL A 228 7.04 33.09 13.01
C VAL A 228 7.20 31.55 12.95
N GLY A 229 6.11 30.81 12.82
CA GLY A 229 6.14 29.34 12.66
C GLY A 229 6.98 28.61 13.72
N GLN A 230 7.63 27.50 13.32
CA GLN A 230 8.49 26.64 14.17
C GLN A 230 9.94 26.49 13.66
N ARG A 231 10.36 27.30 12.68
CA ARG A 231 11.77 27.36 12.21
C ARG A 231 12.55 28.36 13.07
N PRO A 232 13.90 28.31 13.13
CA PRO A 232 14.65 29.35 13.84
C PRO A 232 14.52 30.69 13.12
N TYR A 233 13.83 31.63 13.76
CA TYR A 233 13.61 32.99 13.27
C TYR A 233 14.14 34.05 14.25
N LEU A 234 14.62 35.13 13.66
CA LEU A 234 14.98 36.37 14.33
C LEU A 234 14.11 37.48 13.77
N LEU A 235 13.49 38.28 14.64
CA LEU A 235 12.59 39.36 14.25
C LEU A 235 13.22 40.68 14.64
N SER A 236 13.16 41.65 13.72
CA SER A 236 13.75 42.98 13.90
C SER A 236 12.86 44.05 13.29
N ASN A 237 13.12 45.30 13.69
CA ASN A 237 12.57 46.46 13.00
C ASN A 237 13.26 46.62 11.64
N ILE A 238 12.48 46.74 10.56
CA ILE A 238 13.01 46.83 9.18
C ILE A 238 14.07 47.91 8.96
N GLN A 239 14.04 48.99 9.75
CA GLN A 239 14.99 50.10 9.67
C GLN A 239 16.46 49.65 9.80
N PHE A 240 16.72 48.61 10.59
CA PHE A 240 18.06 48.04 10.74
C PHE A 240 18.60 47.49 9.40
N PHE A 241 17.84 46.62 8.72
CA PHE A 241 18.24 46.07 7.43
C PHE A 241 18.23 47.11 6.31
N ARG A 242 17.30 48.08 6.32
CA ARG A 242 17.30 49.20 5.35
C ARG A 242 18.58 50.03 5.41
N ASN A 243 19.08 50.32 6.61
CA ASN A 243 20.35 51.03 6.82
C ASN A 243 21.57 50.22 6.31
N ILE A 244 21.54 48.90 6.42
CA ILE A 244 22.60 47.99 5.94
C ILE A 244 22.62 47.96 4.40
N GLU A 245 21.45 47.80 3.78
CA GLU A 245 21.28 47.70 2.33
C GLU A 245 21.40 49.05 1.60
N GLN A 246 21.48 50.16 2.33
CA GLN A 246 21.43 51.53 1.81
C GLN A 246 20.18 51.80 0.93
N ARG A 247 19.09 51.09 1.21
CA ARG A 247 17.82 51.09 0.48
C ARG A 247 16.70 51.36 1.45
N ASN A 248 16.24 52.60 1.51
CA ASN A 248 15.30 53.05 2.54
C ASN A 248 13.85 52.65 2.30
N ASP A 249 13.47 52.35 1.04
CA ASP A 249 12.07 52.18 0.63
C ASP A 249 11.78 50.81 -0.01
N ASP A 250 12.73 49.87 0.06
CA ASP A 250 12.57 48.52 -0.49
C ASP A 250 12.10 47.50 0.57
N ILE A 251 11.41 46.46 0.09
CA ILE A 251 11.05 45.22 0.79
C ILE A 251 11.34 44.02 -0.11
N THR A 252 11.26 42.80 0.43
CA THR A 252 11.46 41.55 -0.33
C THR A 252 10.26 40.61 -0.27
N GLN A 253 9.36 40.79 0.70
CA GLN A 253 8.24 39.89 0.89
C GLN A 253 7.04 40.61 1.52
N ILE A 254 5.84 40.39 0.97
CA ILE A 254 4.56 40.77 1.58
C ILE A 254 3.83 39.48 1.97
N PHE A 255 3.34 39.42 3.20
CA PHE A 255 2.51 38.34 3.72
C PHE A 255 1.05 38.78 3.71
N ILE A 256 0.14 37.87 3.38
CA ILE A 256 -1.30 38.09 3.42
C ILE A 256 -1.94 36.98 4.25
N ALA A 257 -2.89 37.35 5.10
CA ALA A 257 -3.75 36.41 5.81
C ALA A 257 -5.20 36.64 5.37
N ASN A 258 -5.92 35.56 5.07
CA ASN A 258 -7.31 35.59 4.67
C ASN A 258 -8.25 35.47 5.87
N ARG A 259 -9.48 35.97 5.74
CA ARG A 259 -10.50 35.80 6.78
C ARG A 259 -10.92 34.34 6.87
N GLY A 260 -11.20 33.88 8.09
CA GLY A 260 -11.55 32.48 8.38
C GLY A 260 -10.41 31.62 8.93
N GLY A 261 -9.17 32.15 9.01
CA GLY A 261 -8.06 31.50 9.71
C GLY A 261 -7.62 30.19 9.06
N ALA A 262 -8.02 29.06 9.65
CA ALA A 262 -7.75 27.74 9.05
C ALA A 262 -8.50 27.52 7.72
N ASN A 263 -9.66 28.16 7.55
CA ASN A 263 -10.46 28.11 6.31
C ASN A 263 -10.06 29.21 5.30
N GLY A 264 -9.04 30.02 5.59
CA GLY A 264 -8.55 31.08 4.69
C GLY A 264 -8.06 30.55 3.33
N VAL A 265 -7.69 29.26 3.28
CA VAL A 265 -7.26 28.54 2.08
C VAL A 265 -8.35 28.48 1.01
N ASP A 266 -9.64 28.46 1.38
CA ASP A 266 -10.75 28.44 0.43
C ASP A 266 -10.89 29.77 -0.33
N LEU A 267 -10.38 30.87 0.25
CA LEU A 267 -10.38 32.20 -0.34
C LEU A 267 -9.13 32.46 -1.20
N SER A 268 -8.05 31.69 -1.03
CA SER A 268 -6.75 31.92 -1.67
C SER A 268 -6.82 32.07 -3.19
N GLY A 269 -7.65 31.26 -3.86
CA GLY A 269 -7.87 31.37 -5.31
C GLY A 269 -8.45 32.72 -5.74
N ARG A 270 -9.43 33.23 -4.98
CA ARG A 270 -10.09 34.52 -5.25
C ARG A 270 -9.17 35.70 -4.90
N VAL A 271 -8.56 35.67 -3.72
CA VAL A 271 -7.66 36.73 -3.25
C VAL A 271 -6.45 36.88 -4.18
N THR A 272 -5.85 35.76 -4.60
CA THR A 272 -4.77 35.78 -5.62
C THR A 272 -5.22 36.39 -6.95
N GLN A 273 -6.46 36.11 -7.39
CA GLN A 273 -7.00 36.70 -8.63
C GLN A 273 -7.27 38.21 -8.49
N SER A 274 -7.81 38.66 -7.36
CA SER A 274 -8.01 40.09 -7.06
C SER A 274 -6.68 40.85 -7.03
N LEU A 275 -5.66 40.30 -6.37
CA LEU A 275 -4.36 40.94 -6.19
C LEU A 275 -3.50 40.98 -7.46
N ARG A 276 -3.63 40.00 -8.36
CA ARG A 276 -2.85 39.95 -9.61
C ARG A 276 -3.02 41.19 -10.51
N ALA A 277 -4.11 41.95 -10.35
CA ALA A 277 -4.31 43.22 -11.08
C ALA A 277 -3.49 44.41 -10.54
N TRP A 278 -2.92 44.30 -9.34
CA TRP A 278 -2.29 45.40 -8.59
C TRP A 278 -0.79 45.20 -8.32
N ILE A 279 -0.25 44.03 -8.67
CA ILE A 279 1.16 43.68 -8.45
C ILE A 279 1.95 43.95 -9.75
N PRO A 280 3.16 44.53 -9.68
CA PRO A 280 3.99 44.75 -10.87
C PRO A 280 4.48 43.42 -11.46
N GLY A 281 4.74 43.40 -12.78
CA GLY A 281 4.95 42.16 -13.54
C GLY A 281 6.21 41.36 -13.24
N ASP A 282 7.12 41.90 -12.43
CA ASP A 282 8.34 41.27 -11.92
C ASP A 282 8.14 40.56 -10.56
N VAL A 283 6.94 40.64 -9.98
CA VAL A 283 6.59 40.13 -8.65
C VAL A 283 5.44 39.12 -8.75
N HIS A 284 5.51 37.99 -8.04
CA HIS A 284 4.54 36.89 -8.10
C HIS A 284 3.91 36.56 -6.75
N ILE A 285 2.70 35.99 -6.79
CA ILE A 285 1.96 35.52 -5.61
C ILE A 285 2.14 34.00 -5.48
N ILE A 286 2.59 33.54 -4.31
CA ILE A 286 2.63 32.13 -3.90
C ILE A 286 1.54 31.88 -2.86
N GLN A 287 0.64 30.94 -3.13
CA GLN A 287 -0.38 30.48 -2.19
C GLN A 287 0.23 29.46 -1.21
N VAL A 288 1.11 29.92 -0.31
CA VAL A 288 1.92 29.06 0.56
C VAL A 288 1.09 28.09 1.39
N LYS A 289 -0.03 28.53 1.98
CA LYS A 289 -0.90 27.66 2.79
C LYS A 289 -1.67 26.67 1.92
N GLN A 290 -2.14 27.07 0.74
CA GLN A 290 -2.81 26.17 -0.20
C GLN A 290 -1.86 25.09 -0.75
N GLN A 291 -0.61 25.44 -1.09
CA GLN A 291 0.42 24.47 -1.47
C GLN A 291 0.77 23.54 -0.31
N GLY A 292 0.90 24.07 0.91
CA GLY A 292 1.09 23.26 2.13
C GLY A 292 -0.03 22.25 2.35
N VAL A 293 -1.29 22.67 2.18
CA VAL A 293 -2.46 21.79 2.23
C VAL A 293 -2.44 20.75 1.11
N GLN A 294 -2.16 21.12 -0.14
CA GLN A 294 -2.08 20.17 -1.26
C GLN A 294 -0.97 19.13 -1.08
N ASN A 295 0.21 19.54 -0.64
CA ASN A 295 1.32 18.63 -0.34
C ASN A 295 0.98 17.69 0.83
N SER A 296 0.16 18.16 1.77
CA SER A 296 -0.35 17.35 2.87
C SER A 296 -1.48 16.42 2.49
N GLN A 297 -2.31 16.79 1.52
CA GLN A 297 -3.29 15.88 0.91
C GLN A 297 -2.58 14.76 0.16
N LYS A 298 -1.51 15.06 -0.59
CA LYS A 298 -0.65 14.04 -1.22
C LYS A 298 -0.02 13.10 -0.16
N ALA A 299 0.49 13.65 0.94
CA ALA A 299 1.04 12.85 2.04
C ALA A 299 -0.04 12.03 2.78
N GLU A 300 -1.19 12.63 3.09
CA GLU A 300 -2.38 11.94 3.65
C GLU A 300 -2.80 10.79 2.75
N ASP A 301 -2.87 10.99 1.43
CA ASP A 301 -3.21 9.94 0.47
C ASP A 301 -2.24 8.76 0.54
N ILE A 302 -0.93 9.03 0.63
CA ILE A 302 0.10 7.98 0.76
C ILE A 302 -0.08 7.21 2.07
N PHE A 303 -0.16 7.90 3.22
CA PHE A 303 -0.36 7.25 4.51
C PHE A 303 -1.72 6.52 4.59
N SER A 304 -2.79 7.13 4.09
CA SER A 304 -4.14 6.56 4.07
C SER A 304 -4.18 5.25 3.28
N ARG A 305 -3.54 5.20 2.10
CA ARG A 305 -3.41 3.97 1.33
C ARG A 305 -2.59 2.91 2.08
N VAL A 306 -1.46 3.28 2.70
CA VAL A 306 -0.66 2.35 3.52
C VAL A 306 -1.47 1.76 4.71
N PHE A 307 -2.23 2.59 5.44
CA PHE A 307 -3.09 2.08 6.51
C PHE A 307 -4.27 1.27 5.98
N ALA A 308 -4.84 1.60 4.82
CA ALA A 308 -5.85 0.78 4.16
C ALA A 308 -5.31 -0.62 3.79
N LEU A 309 -4.03 -0.76 3.40
CA LEU A 309 -3.39 -2.07 3.20
C LEU A 309 -3.31 -2.86 4.51
N PHE A 310 -2.86 -2.23 5.60
CA PHE A 310 -2.78 -2.88 6.91
C PHE A 310 -4.16 -3.34 7.40
N ALA A 311 -5.20 -2.54 7.18
CA ALA A 311 -6.58 -2.89 7.48
C ALA A 311 -7.04 -4.09 6.65
N LEU A 312 -6.68 -4.14 5.36
CA LEU A 312 -7.05 -5.22 4.45
C LEU A 312 -6.32 -6.55 4.77
N PHE A 313 -5.05 -6.51 5.18
CA PHE A 313 -4.35 -7.70 5.71
C PHE A 313 -4.96 -8.19 7.02
N ALA A 314 -5.18 -7.29 7.98
CA ALA A 314 -5.81 -7.62 9.26
C ALA A 314 -7.20 -8.27 9.08
N LEU A 315 -8.01 -7.69 8.19
CA LEU A 315 -9.32 -8.19 7.79
C LEU A 315 -9.23 -9.59 7.15
N ALA A 316 -8.33 -9.80 6.19
CA ALA A 316 -8.19 -11.08 5.50
C ALA A 316 -7.70 -12.20 6.44
N ILE A 317 -6.73 -11.91 7.31
CA ILE A 317 -6.25 -12.83 8.35
C ILE A 317 -7.37 -13.13 9.36
N GLY A 318 -8.07 -12.10 9.83
CA GLY A 318 -9.16 -12.21 10.79
C GLY A 318 -10.33 -13.05 10.26
N LEU A 319 -10.84 -12.74 9.07
CA LEU A 319 -11.94 -13.47 8.43
C LEU A 319 -11.63 -14.97 8.27
N LEU A 320 -10.39 -15.29 7.90
CA LEU A 320 -9.92 -16.67 7.74
C LEU A 320 -9.77 -17.40 9.09
N LEU A 321 -9.27 -16.73 10.13
CA LEU A 321 -9.19 -17.24 11.50
C LEU A 321 -10.60 -17.52 12.07
N ILE A 322 -11.55 -16.62 11.85
CA ILE A 322 -12.95 -16.77 12.24
C ILE A 322 -13.56 -17.99 11.55
N PHE A 323 -13.37 -18.12 10.23
CA PHE A 323 -13.85 -19.26 9.45
C PHE A 323 -13.24 -20.58 9.96
N LEU A 324 -11.94 -20.62 10.27
CA LEU A 324 -11.26 -21.79 10.86
C LEU A 324 -11.94 -22.25 12.14
N ILE A 325 -12.24 -21.32 13.04
CA ILE A 325 -12.78 -21.60 14.36
C ILE A 325 -14.24 -22.07 14.28
N PHE A 326 -15.09 -21.46 13.45
CA PHE A 326 -16.47 -21.92 13.28
C PHE A 326 -16.53 -23.29 12.58
N VAL A 327 -15.66 -23.57 11.60
CA VAL A 327 -15.55 -24.91 11.01
C VAL A 327 -15.07 -25.95 12.03
N LEU A 328 -14.16 -25.59 12.94
CA LEU A 328 -13.69 -26.46 14.01
C LEU A 328 -14.79 -26.74 15.05
N LEU A 329 -15.45 -25.70 15.56
CA LEU A 329 -16.57 -25.80 16.51
C LEU A 329 -17.69 -26.70 15.97
N ALA A 330 -18.02 -26.54 14.69
CA ALA A 330 -19.04 -27.33 14.03
C ALA A 330 -18.56 -28.77 13.74
N ALA A 331 -17.24 -29.01 13.61
CA ALA A 331 -16.68 -30.36 13.55
C ALA A 331 -16.80 -31.09 14.89
N GLU A 332 -16.48 -30.42 16.01
CA GLU A 332 -16.62 -30.97 17.37
C GLU A 332 -18.07 -31.31 17.72
N ARG A 333 -19.03 -30.53 17.21
CA ARG A 333 -20.47 -30.72 17.46
C ARG A 333 -21.19 -31.59 16.43
N ARG A 334 -20.46 -32.29 15.53
CA ARG A 334 -21.05 -33.20 14.52
C ARG A 334 -22.00 -34.23 15.13
N VAL A 335 -21.61 -34.89 16.21
CA VAL A 335 -22.42 -35.95 16.85
C VAL A 335 -23.70 -35.38 17.46
N GLU A 336 -23.62 -34.23 18.15
CA GLU A 336 -24.79 -33.50 18.67
C GLU A 336 -25.78 -33.14 17.55
N MET A 337 -25.28 -32.63 16.41
CA MET A 337 -26.09 -32.31 15.23
C MET A 337 -26.70 -33.56 14.57
N GLY A 338 -25.96 -34.68 14.54
CA GLY A 338 -26.45 -35.97 14.07
C GLY A 338 -27.64 -36.46 14.90
N MET A 339 -27.49 -36.48 16.22
CA MET A 339 -28.56 -36.86 17.15
C MET A 339 -29.78 -35.93 17.06
N ALA A 340 -29.57 -34.61 17.04
CA ALA A 340 -30.65 -33.64 16.87
C ALA A 340 -31.47 -33.90 15.59
N ARG A 341 -30.80 -34.24 14.48
CA ARG A 341 -31.47 -34.61 13.22
C ARG A 341 -32.15 -35.97 13.26
N ALA A 342 -31.61 -36.94 13.99
CA ALA A 342 -32.26 -38.24 14.20
C ALA A 342 -33.59 -38.09 14.98
N ILE A 343 -33.65 -37.13 15.91
CA ILE A 343 -34.85 -36.76 16.69
C ILE A 343 -35.81 -35.83 15.90
N GLY A 344 -35.47 -35.47 14.66
CA GLY A 344 -36.36 -34.74 13.73
C GLY A 344 -36.08 -33.24 13.58
N VAL A 345 -35.00 -32.69 14.17
CA VAL A 345 -34.62 -31.28 13.96
C VAL A 345 -34.24 -31.05 12.49
N GLN A 346 -34.87 -30.05 11.86
CA GLN A 346 -34.62 -29.68 10.47
C GLN A 346 -33.28 -28.94 10.30
N ARG A 347 -32.61 -29.11 9.15
CA ARG A 347 -31.30 -28.49 8.86
C ARG A 347 -31.30 -26.97 9.11
N ARG A 348 -32.36 -26.26 8.70
CA ARG A 348 -32.51 -24.81 8.94
C ARG A 348 -32.51 -24.43 10.42
N HIS A 349 -33.05 -25.26 11.31
CA HIS A 349 -33.10 -24.98 12.74
C HIS A 349 -31.74 -25.19 13.40
N LEU A 350 -30.90 -26.10 12.86
CA LEU A 350 -29.48 -26.16 13.23
C LEU A 350 -28.74 -24.91 12.77
N VAL A 351 -28.88 -24.50 11.50
CA VAL A 351 -28.24 -23.27 11.00
C VAL A 351 -28.66 -22.05 11.82
N LEU A 352 -29.95 -21.90 12.11
CA LEU A 352 -30.47 -20.82 12.97
C LEU A 352 -29.86 -20.87 14.38
N MET A 353 -29.73 -22.04 14.99
CA MET A 353 -29.11 -22.18 16.32
C MET A 353 -27.65 -21.70 16.32
N PHE A 354 -26.85 -22.09 15.32
CA PHE A 354 -25.47 -21.61 15.17
C PHE A 354 -25.39 -20.13 14.81
N LEU A 355 -26.33 -19.62 14.00
CA LEU A 355 -26.40 -18.20 13.65
C LEU A 355 -26.70 -17.33 14.88
N PHE A 356 -27.65 -17.73 15.72
CA PHE A 356 -27.95 -17.02 16.98
C PHE A 356 -26.78 -17.08 17.96
N GLU A 357 -26.18 -18.26 18.14
CA GLU A 357 -25.01 -18.46 18.99
C GLU A 357 -23.82 -17.60 18.51
N GLY A 358 -23.52 -17.63 17.22
CA GLY A 358 -22.44 -16.85 16.60
C GLY A 358 -22.69 -15.34 16.60
N THR A 359 -23.92 -14.87 16.38
CA THR A 359 -24.24 -13.43 16.40
C THR A 359 -24.09 -12.85 17.81
N VAL A 360 -24.41 -13.60 18.87
CA VAL A 360 -24.17 -13.15 20.25
C VAL A 360 -22.67 -13.07 20.56
N TYR A 361 -21.87 -14.05 20.11
CA TYR A 361 -20.42 -13.96 20.25
C TYR A 361 -19.82 -12.78 19.48
N ASP A 362 -20.29 -12.56 18.25
CA ASP A 362 -19.86 -11.47 17.38
C ASP A 362 -20.14 -10.10 18.00
N LEU A 363 -21.39 -9.78 18.36
CA LEU A 363 -21.72 -8.47 18.91
C LEU A 363 -20.91 -8.12 20.17
N LEU A 364 -20.64 -9.11 21.03
CA LEU A 364 -19.79 -8.96 22.21
C LEU A 364 -18.30 -8.77 21.84
N ALA A 365 -17.76 -9.62 20.96
CA ALA A 365 -16.36 -9.59 20.58
C ALA A 365 -16.00 -8.35 19.74
N SER A 366 -16.91 -7.92 18.85
CA SER A 366 -16.79 -6.70 18.06
C SER A 366 -16.82 -5.44 18.93
N PHE A 367 -17.63 -5.43 20.00
CA PHE A 367 -17.65 -4.32 20.97
C PHE A 367 -16.36 -4.25 21.81
N ILE A 368 -15.92 -5.39 22.36
CA ILE A 368 -14.68 -5.45 23.17
C ILE A 368 -13.45 -5.11 22.29
N GLY A 369 -13.41 -5.62 21.06
CA GLY A 369 -12.30 -5.39 20.14
C GLY A 369 -12.20 -3.94 19.67
N LEU A 370 -13.32 -3.24 19.46
CA LEU A 370 -13.32 -1.80 19.23
C LEU A 370 -12.64 -1.05 20.39
N GLY A 371 -13.00 -1.38 21.63
CA GLY A 371 -12.38 -0.78 22.83
C GLY A 371 -10.88 -1.06 22.94
N LEU A 372 -10.45 -2.29 22.64
CA LEU A 372 -9.02 -2.64 22.61
C LEU A 372 -8.26 -1.94 21.49
N GLY A 373 -8.85 -1.76 20.30
CA GLY A 373 -8.23 -1.03 19.19
C GLY A 373 -8.03 0.46 19.53
N ILE A 374 -9.01 1.08 20.19
CA ILE A 374 -8.88 2.45 20.73
C ILE A 374 -7.76 2.52 21.79
N ALA A 375 -7.69 1.52 22.68
CA ALA A 375 -6.63 1.45 23.70
C ALA A 375 -5.22 1.32 23.07
N LEU A 376 -5.07 0.53 22.01
CA LEU A 376 -3.82 0.41 21.25
C LEU A 376 -3.45 1.71 20.53
N GLY A 377 -4.41 2.39 19.89
CA GLY A 377 -4.18 3.71 19.29
C GLY A 377 -3.76 4.77 20.32
N THR A 378 -4.37 4.74 21.50
CA THR A 378 -4.01 5.60 22.64
C THR A 378 -2.60 5.31 23.14
N LEU A 379 -2.25 4.02 23.25
CA LEU A 379 -0.93 3.56 23.66
C LEU A 379 0.16 3.98 22.66
N LEU A 380 -0.13 3.92 21.35
CA LEU A 380 0.76 4.42 20.31
C LEU A 380 1.04 5.91 20.47
N VAL A 381 0.04 6.76 20.69
CA VAL A 381 0.24 8.20 20.94
C VAL A 381 1.06 8.43 22.22
N LEU A 382 0.78 7.67 23.29
CA LEU A 382 1.43 7.84 24.59
C LEU A 382 2.93 7.48 24.55
N PHE A 383 3.32 6.42 23.86
CA PHE A 383 4.73 6.03 23.73
C PHE A 383 5.49 6.77 22.62
N LEU A 384 4.84 6.99 21.47
CA LEU A 384 5.51 7.51 20.27
C LEU A 384 5.43 9.04 20.14
N GLY A 385 4.39 9.67 20.69
CA GLY A 385 4.19 11.12 20.67
C GLY A 385 5.36 11.91 21.25
N PRO A 386 5.89 11.59 22.45
CA PRO A 386 7.04 12.29 23.03
C PRO A 386 8.35 12.16 22.23
N ILE A 387 8.47 11.11 21.41
CA ILE A 387 9.63 10.88 20.54
C ILE A 387 9.47 11.74 19.28
N LEU A 388 8.33 11.61 18.59
CA LEU A 388 8.04 12.31 17.34
C LEU A 388 7.88 13.83 17.50
N ALA A 389 7.44 14.30 18.68
CA ALA A 389 7.41 15.73 19.01
C ALA A 389 8.80 16.40 18.94
N ARG A 390 9.90 15.66 19.17
CA ARG A 390 11.28 16.16 19.03
C ARG A 390 11.70 16.37 17.57
N PHE A 391 10.99 15.77 16.63
CA PHE A 391 11.19 15.88 15.19
C PHE A 391 10.11 16.76 14.53
N ASN A 392 9.51 17.68 15.30
CA ASN A 392 8.41 18.56 14.88
C ASN A 392 7.19 17.81 14.29
N PHE A 393 6.95 16.57 14.72
CA PHE A 393 5.81 15.75 14.30
C PHE A 393 4.89 15.41 15.50
N PRO A 394 4.14 16.39 16.05
CA PRO A 394 3.34 16.20 17.26
C PRO A 394 2.13 15.31 17.00
N LEU A 395 2.16 14.07 17.50
CA LEU A 395 0.99 13.19 17.49
C LEU A 395 -0.09 13.69 18.47
N LYS A 396 -1.27 13.98 17.96
CA LYS A 396 -2.48 14.26 18.76
C LYS A 396 -3.43 13.07 18.67
N LEU A 397 -4.02 12.68 19.80
CA LEU A 397 -5.06 11.65 19.83
C LEU A 397 -6.38 12.23 19.30
N ILE A 398 -6.57 12.17 17.99
CA ILE A 398 -7.86 12.47 17.35
C ILE A 398 -8.42 11.16 16.81
N LEU A 399 -9.60 10.78 17.29
CA LEU A 399 -10.33 9.58 16.86
C LEU A 399 -11.59 10.04 16.12
N GLN A 400 -11.73 9.70 14.85
CA GLN A 400 -12.90 10.10 14.07
C GLN A 400 -14.06 9.13 14.36
N PRO A 401 -15.27 9.62 14.74
CA PRO A 401 -16.40 8.73 15.02
C PRO A 401 -16.75 7.80 13.86
N HIS A 402 -16.57 8.29 12.62
CA HIS A 402 -16.82 7.56 11.38
C HIS A 402 -15.89 6.35 11.25
N SER A 403 -14.59 6.52 11.49
CA SER A 403 -13.59 5.45 11.52
C SER A 403 -13.92 4.36 12.55
N LEU A 404 -14.40 4.75 13.74
CA LEU A 404 -14.82 3.80 14.79
C LEU A 404 -16.10 3.03 14.42
N VAL A 405 -17.10 3.71 13.84
CA VAL A 405 -18.33 3.06 13.34
C VAL A 405 -18.01 2.09 12.21
N ILE A 406 -17.17 2.48 11.25
CA ILE A 406 -16.71 1.60 10.18
C ILE A 406 -15.99 0.36 10.75
N ALA A 407 -15.08 0.53 11.71
CA ALA A 407 -14.37 -0.59 12.33
C ALA A 407 -15.33 -1.60 12.98
N TYR A 408 -16.34 -1.11 13.72
CA TYR A 408 -17.35 -1.95 14.35
C TYR A 408 -18.26 -2.63 13.32
N CYS A 409 -18.79 -1.89 12.34
CA CYS A 409 -19.70 -2.42 11.33
C CYS A 409 -19.02 -3.44 10.41
N LEU A 410 -17.80 -3.18 9.92
CA LEU A 410 -17.03 -4.16 9.16
C LEU A 410 -16.73 -5.40 9.99
N GLY A 411 -16.41 -5.23 11.27
CA GLY A 411 -16.31 -6.32 12.24
C GLY A 411 -17.53 -7.22 12.20
N VAL A 412 -18.69 -6.69 12.61
CA VAL A 412 -19.98 -7.40 12.67
C VAL A 412 -20.41 -7.99 11.32
N ILE A 413 -20.21 -7.28 10.21
CA ILE A 413 -20.60 -7.77 8.88
C ILE A 413 -19.75 -8.99 8.48
N PHE A 414 -18.42 -8.92 8.61
CA PHE A 414 -17.54 -10.01 8.17
C PHE A 414 -17.61 -11.24 9.06
N THR A 415 -17.68 -11.05 10.38
CA THR A 415 -17.90 -12.12 11.35
C THR A 415 -19.24 -12.81 11.05
N PHE A 416 -20.35 -12.07 10.91
CA PHE A 416 -21.68 -12.60 10.60
C PHE A 416 -21.71 -13.36 9.27
N CYS A 417 -21.14 -12.79 8.20
CA CYS A 417 -21.02 -13.47 6.90
C CYS A 417 -20.21 -14.78 7.01
N SER A 418 -19.11 -14.77 7.76
CA SER A 418 -18.28 -15.97 7.98
C SER A 418 -19.00 -17.04 8.83
N VAL A 419 -19.71 -16.64 9.89
CA VAL A 419 -20.57 -17.51 10.71
C VAL A 419 -21.68 -18.13 9.87
N ALA A 420 -22.39 -17.32 9.08
CA ALA A 420 -23.50 -17.77 8.25
C ALA A 420 -23.02 -18.74 7.17
N ALA A 421 -21.93 -18.43 6.46
CA ALA A 421 -21.32 -19.30 5.46
C ALA A 421 -20.85 -20.63 6.05
N SER A 422 -20.14 -20.58 7.19
CA SER A 422 -19.64 -21.78 7.90
C SER A 422 -20.78 -22.67 8.39
N SER A 423 -21.79 -22.08 9.04
CA SER A 423 -22.97 -22.79 9.56
C SER A 423 -23.77 -23.45 8.43
N TRP A 424 -23.96 -22.74 7.32
CA TRP A 424 -24.63 -23.28 6.14
C TRP A 424 -23.85 -24.45 5.53
N LEU A 425 -22.53 -24.29 5.33
CA LEU A 425 -21.65 -25.32 4.76
C LEU A 425 -21.71 -26.61 5.59
N VAL A 426 -21.61 -26.51 6.92
CA VAL A 426 -21.55 -27.69 7.81
C VAL A 426 -22.91 -28.37 7.98
N SER A 427 -24.02 -27.63 7.90
CA SER A 427 -25.38 -28.19 8.03
C SER A 427 -25.76 -29.27 6.99
N ARG A 428 -25.03 -29.34 5.87
CA ARG A 428 -25.31 -30.24 4.75
C ARG A 428 -24.79 -31.68 4.93
N MET A 429 -24.02 -31.97 5.97
CA MET A 429 -23.51 -33.33 6.28
C MET A 429 -24.65 -34.34 6.50
N THR A 430 -24.44 -35.64 6.22
CA THR A 430 -25.47 -36.66 6.46
C THR A 430 -25.47 -37.15 7.91
N VAL A 431 -26.62 -37.65 8.38
CA VAL A 431 -26.75 -38.16 9.77
C VAL A 431 -25.87 -39.39 10.00
N VAL A 432 -25.73 -40.24 8.99
CA VAL A 432 -24.92 -41.47 9.06
C VAL A 432 -23.43 -41.15 9.09
N GLU A 433 -22.95 -40.20 8.29
CA GLU A 433 -21.56 -39.72 8.37
C GLU A 433 -21.26 -39.07 9.73
N ALA A 434 -22.19 -38.26 10.26
CA ALA A 434 -22.02 -37.59 11.55
C ALA A 434 -21.96 -38.54 12.76
N MET A 435 -22.52 -39.75 12.65
CA MET A 435 -22.55 -40.74 13.73
C MET A 435 -21.56 -41.91 13.56
N ARG A 436 -20.97 -42.11 12.37
CA ARG A 436 -20.01 -43.18 12.08
C ARG A 436 -18.61 -42.70 11.66
N ASP A 437 -18.38 -41.39 11.60
CA ASP A 437 -17.16 -40.71 11.09
C ASP A 437 -16.62 -41.33 9.78
N LEU A 438 -17.56 -41.74 8.91
CA LEU A 438 -17.25 -42.29 7.59
C LEU A 438 -16.61 -41.21 6.71
N PRO A 439 -15.64 -41.57 5.83
CA PRO A 439 -15.08 -40.62 4.87
C PRO A 439 -16.20 -40.09 3.96
N GLU A 440 -16.21 -38.77 3.75
CA GLU A 440 -17.26 -38.07 2.99
C GLU A 440 -17.52 -38.76 1.64
N GLN A 441 -18.68 -39.43 1.54
CA GLN A 441 -19.09 -40.01 0.28
C GLN A 441 -19.46 -38.85 -0.64
N THR A 442 -18.74 -38.75 -1.77
CA THR A 442 -18.95 -37.68 -2.75
C THR A 442 -20.38 -37.76 -3.27
N GLN A 443 -21.28 -36.94 -2.70
CA GLN A 443 -22.70 -36.96 -3.02
C GLN A 443 -22.90 -36.85 -4.54
N ASN A 444 -23.81 -37.69 -5.04
CA ASN A 444 -24.07 -37.80 -6.48
C ASN A 444 -24.33 -36.41 -7.07
N ARG A 445 -23.47 -36.00 -8.01
CA ARG A 445 -23.53 -34.69 -8.63
C ARG A 445 -24.76 -34.61 -9.51
N LEU A 446 -25.82 -33.94 -9.03
CA LEU A 446 -26.98 -33.62 -9.84
C LEU A 446 -26.53 -32.91 -11.11
N SER A 447 -27.00 -33.40 -12.26
CA SER A 447 -26.70 -32.80 -13.55
C SER A 447 -27.39 -31.44 -13.68
N LEU A 448 -26.78 -30.50 -14.41
CA LEU A 448 -27.41 -29.21 -14.73
C LEU A 448 -28.79 -29.39 -15.38
N SER A 449 -28.98 -30.44 -16.17
CA SER A 449 -30.28 -30.81 -16.74
C SER A 449 -31.32 -31.11 -15.66
N GLU A 450 -30.95 -31.77 -14.56
CA GLU A 450 -31.87 -32.18 -13.48
C GLU A 450 -32.22 -30.99 -12.56
N THR A 451 -31.24 -30.13 -12.26
CA THR A 451 -31.46 -28.90 -11.49
C THR A 451 -32.31 -27.90 -12.28
N CYS A 452 -32.05 -27.74 -13.59
CA CYS A 452 -32.86 -26.91 -14.47
C CYS A 452 -34.29 -27.46 -14.62
N LEU A 453 -34.48 -28.78 -14.78
CA LEU A 453 -35.82 -29.38 -14.78
C LEU A 453 -36.57 -29.20 -13.45
N ARG A 454 -35.89 -29.16 -12.31
CA ARG A 454 -36.52 -28.84 -11.01
C ARG A 454 -37.02 -27.39 -10.96
N LEU A 455 -36.22 -26.44 -11.46
CA LEU A 455 -36.61 -25.02 -11.56
C LEU A 455 -37.74 -24.82 -12.57
N LEU A 456 -37.71 -25.49 -13.72
CA LEU A 456 -38.77 -25.42 -14.73
C LEU A 456 -40.11 -26.02 -14.25
N LYS A 457 -40.09 -26.93 -13.26
CA LYS A 457 -41.30 -27.55 -12.68
C LYS A 457 -41.90 -26.78 -11.49
N LEU A 458 -41.22 -25.77 -10.95
CA LEU A 458 -41.72 -24.95 -9.84
C LEU A 458 -43.05 -24.21 -10.15
N PRO A 459 -43.28 -23.62 -11.35
CA PRO A 459 -44.55 -22.93 -11.66
C PRO A 459 -45.77 -23.86 -11.62
N ALA A 460 -45.61 -25.11 -12.06
CA ALA A 460 -46.70 -26.11 -12.07
C ALA A 460 -47.16 -26.52 -10.65
N MET A 461 -46.37 -26.21 -9.61
CA MET A 461 -46.64 -26.57 -8.22
C MET A 461 -47.45 -25.52 -7.45
N VAL A 462 -47.72 -24.36 -8.06
CA VAL A 462 -48.34 -23.17 -7.44
C VAL A 462 -49.86 -23.28 -7.22
N ARG A 463 -50.50 -24.35 -7.70
CA ARG A 463 -51.97 -24.50 -7.78
C ARG A 463 -52.75 -24.59 -6.45
N LYS A 464 -52.13 -24.34 -5.28
CA LYS A 464 -52.80 -24.24 -3.96
C LYS A 464 -52.16 -23.14 -3.07
N PRO A 465 -52.91 -22.13 -2.59
CA PRO A 465 -52.34 -20.97 -1.91
C PRO A 465 -51.68 -21.28 -0.55
N PHE A 466 -52.18 -22.30 0.17
CA PHE A 466 -51.67 -22.64 1.51
C PHE A 466 -50.22 -23.18 1.56
N LYS A 467 -49.56 -23.37 0.40
CA LYS A 467 -48.13 -23.74 0.33
C LYS A 467 -47.20 -22.60 -0.10
N LEU A 468 -47.70 -21.40 -0.43
CA LEU A 468 -46.87 -20.30 -0.96
C LEU A 468 -45.71 -19.93 -0.04
N ARG A 469 -45.98 -19.70 1.26
CA ARG A 469 -44.95 -19.39 2.28
C ARG A 469 -43.87 -20.46 2.36
N ARG A 470 -44.22 -21.73 2.14
CA ARG A 470 -43.29 -22.86 2.17
C ARG A 470 -42.44 -22.96 0.90
N ILE A 471 -43.03 -22.69 -0.26
CA ILE A 471 -42.31 -22.70 -1.54
C ILE A 471 -41.30 -21.53 -1.59
N PHE A 472 -41.73 -20.32 -1.22
CA PHE A 472 -40.89 -19.12 -1.25
C PHE A 472 -39.73 -19.14 -0.24
N LEU A 473 -39.94 -19.65 0.98
CA LEU A 473 -38.90 -19.68 2.03
C LEU A 473 -38.10 -20.98 2.14
N GLU A 474 -38.59 -22.13 1.63
CA GLU A 474 -37.85 -23.41 1.71
C GLU A 474 -37.30 -23.88 0.36
N GLN A 475 -38.06 -23.81 -0.74
CA GLN A 475 -37.66 -24.44 -2.00
C GLN A 475 -36.87 -23.51 -2.94
N ILE A 476 -37.25 -22.23 -3.04
CA ILE A 476 -36.53 -21.27 -3.88
C ILE A 476 -35.08 -21.06 -3.40
N PRO A 477 -34.78 -20.84 -2.11
CA PRO A 477 -33.41 -20.62 -1.66
C PRO A 477 -32.50 -21.84 -1.88
N ASP A 478 -32.95 -23.05 -1.52
CA ASP A 478 -32.15 -24.26 -1.71
C ASP A 478 -31.94 -24.58 -3.20
N ALA A 479 -32.95 -24.40 -4.06
CA ALA A 479 -32.81 -24.61 -5.50
C ALA A 479 -31.95 -23.54 -6.18
N LEU A 480 -32.06 -22.26 -5.78
CA LEU A 480 -31.24 -21.17 -6.28
C LEU A 480 -29.78 -21.36 -5.86
N VAL A 481 -29.52 -21.76 -4.61
CA VAL A 481 -28.15 -21.99 -4.14
C VAL A 481 -27.56 -23.28 -4.71
N ASP A 482 -28.34 -24.33 -4.93
CA ASP A 482 -27.87 -25.51 -5.67
C ASP A 482 -27.59 -25.18 -7.15
N LEU A 483 -28.39 -24.32 -7.78
CA LEU A 483 -28.10 -23.77 -9.11
C LEU A 483 -26.80 -22.96 -9.11
N LEU A 484 -26.67 -21.96 -8.23
CA LEU A 484 -25.47 -21.12 -8.06
C LEU A 484 -24.22 -21.98 -7.82
N ARG A 485 -24.30 -22.95 -6.92
CA ARG A 485 -23.21 -23.89 -6.64
C ARG A 485 -22.88 -24.75 -7.86
N SER A 486 -23.88 -25.18 -8.63
CA SER A 486 -23.65 -25.93 -9.87
C SER A 486 -22.99 -25.07 -10.95
N LEU A 487 -23.38 -23.80 -11.10
CA LEU A 487 -22.81 -22.83 -12.04
C LEU A 487 -21.37 -22.45 -11.65
N ILE A 488 -21.08 -22.29 -10.35
CA ILE A 488 -19.73 -22.06 -9.83
C ILE A 488 -18.85 -23.29 -10.06
N LEU A 489 -19.33 -24.50 -9.73
CA LEU A 489 -18.57 -25.74 -9.92
C LEU A 489 -18.37 -26.15 -11.39
N LEU A 490 -19.23 -25.65 -12.29
CA LEU A 490 -19.05 -25.75 -13.74
C LEU A 490 -18.08 -24.68 -14.27
N GLY A 491 -17.81 -23.62 -13.52
CA GLY A 491 -16.96 -22.50 -13.96
C GLY A 491 -17.68 -21.38 -14.71
N PHE A 492 -18.98 -21.50 -14.99
CA PHE A 492 -19.73 -20.52 -15.78
C PHE A 492 -19.91 -19.18 -15.04
N LEU A 493 -20.25 -19.24 -13.75
CA LEU A 493 -20.39 -18.03 -12.93
C LEU A 493 -19.07 -17.26 -12.76
N PRO A 494 -17.94 -17.89 -12.33
CA PRO A 494 -16.67 -17.17 -12.23
C PRO A 494 -16.14 -16.68 -13.58
N LEU A 495 -16.45 -17.34 -14.70
CA LEU A 495 -16.09 -16.85 -16.03
C LEU A 495 -16.87 -15.57 -16.38
N LEU A 496 -18.19 -15.54 -16.17
CA LEU A 496 -19.01 -14.33 -16.37
C LEU A 496 -18.61 -13.19 -15.43
N ALA A 497 -18.42 -13.48 -14.14
CA ALA A 497 -18.00 -12.48 -13.16
C ALA A 497 -16.60 -11.95 -13.47
N GLY A 498 -15.68 -12.81 -13.90
CA GLY A 498 -14.34 -12.44 -14.32
C GLY A 498 -14.34 -11.58 -15.58
N TYR A 499 -15.15 -11.92 -16.58
CA TYR A 499 -15.35 -11.09 -17.79
C TYR A 499 -15.91 -9.71 -17.43
N TRP A 500 -16.91 -9.64 -16.55
CA TRP A 500 -17.48 -8.37 -16.10
C TRP A 500 -16.48 -7.52 -15.31
N LEU A 501 -15.68 -8.11 -14.40
CA LEU A 501 -14.61 -7.39 -13.71
C LEU A 501 -13.50 -6.92 -14.67
N MET A 502 -13.17 -7.74 -15.67
CA MET A 502 -12.15 -7.41 -16.66
C MET A 502 -12.58 -6.24 -17.55
N GLN A 503 -13.85 -6.22 -17.97
CA GLN A 503 -14.47 -5.08 -18.66
C GLN A 503 -14.45 -3.81 -17.78
N LEU A 504 -14.88 -3.90 -16.51
CA LEU A 504 -14.83 -2.78 -15.57
C LEU A 504 -13.40 -2.23 -15.37
N GLY A 505 -12.40 -3.11 -15.37
CA GLY A 505 -10.98 -2.73 -15.30
C GLY A 505 -10.47 -2.06 -16.57
N LEU A 506 -10.97 -2.46 -17.76
CA LEU A 506 -10.69 -1.80 -19.03
C LEU A 506 -11.35 -0.42 -19.12
N GLU A 507 -12.64 -0.32 -18.80
CA GLU A 507 -13.40 0.95 -18.80
C GLU A 507 -12.80 2.00 -17.86
N LYS A 508 -12.43 1.59 -16.63
CA LYS A 508 -11.86 2.50 -15.62
C LYS A 508 -10.34 2.59 -15.67
N LEU A 509 -9.67 1.92 -16.61
CA LEU A 509 -8.21 1.77 -16.67
C LEU A 509 -7.59 1.30 -15.34
N GLN A 510 -8.32 0.57 -14.50
CA GLN A 510 -7.84 0.12 -13.19
C GLN A 510 -7.36 -1.33 -13.22
N ILE A 511 -6.06 -1.52 -12.97
CA ILE A 511 -5.43 -2.83 -13.08
C ILE A 511 -5.95 -3.84 -12.05
N ALA A 512 -6.32 -3.41 -10.84
CA ALA A 512 -6.81 -4.30 -9.80
C ALA A 512 -8.07 -5.09 -10.26
N PHE A 513 -9.05 -4.41 -10.86
CA PHE A 513 -10.25 -5.05 -11.40
C PHE A 513 -9.94 -5.92 -12.63
N PHE A 514 -9.05 -5.46 -13.52
CA PHE A 514 -8.61 -6.25 -14.67
C PHE A 514 -7.96 -7.57 -14.24
N SER A 515 -6.98 -7.51 -13.34
CA SER A 515 -6.19 -8.66 -12.87
C SER A 515 -7.00 -9.65 -12.02
N LEU A 516 -7.93 -9.15 -11.19
CA LEU A 516 -8.90 -10.00 -10.50
C LEU A 516 -9.87 -10.66 -11.50
N GLY A 517 -10.33 -9.92 -12.52
CA GLY A 517 -11.16 -10.44 -13.61
C GLY A 517 -10.48 -11.57 -14.38
N PHE A 518 -9.23 -11.35 -14.80
CA PHE A 518 -8.40 -12.37 -15.45
C PHE A 518 -8.22 -13.62 -14.57
N SER A 519 -7.92 -13.45 -13.29
CA SER A 519 -7.79 -14.56 -12.32
C SER A 519 -9.08 -15.41 -12.22
N LEU A 520 -10.24 -14.75 -12.19
CA LEU A 520 -11.55 -15.38 -12.22
C LEU A 520 -11.84 -16.10 -13.54
N ILE A 521 -11.43 -15.55 -14.69
CA ILE A 521 -11.53 -16.21 -16.01
C ILE A 521 -10.66 -17.47 -16.06
N VAL A 522 -9.41 -17.42 -15.59
CA VAL A 522 -8.50 -18.58 -15.54
C VAL A 522 -9.10 -19.71 -14.69
N LEU A 523 -9.66 -19.38 -13.51
CA LEU A 523 -10.37 -20.35 -12.66
C LEU A 523 -11.65 -20.89 -13.31
N GLY A 524 -12.47 -20.01 -13.90
CA GLY A 524 -13.77 -20.32 -14.47
C GLY A 524 -13.68 -21.14 -15.76
N GLY A 525 -12.95 -20.65 -16.76
CA GLY A 525 -12.62 -21.39 -17.97
C GLY A 525 -11.92 -22.71 -17.64
N GLY A 526 -11.13 -22.73 -16.56
CA GLY A 526 -10.51 -23.94 -16.06
C GLY A 526 -11.50 -25.02 -15.61
N LEU A 527 -12.45 -24.67 -14.74
CA LEU A 527 -13.51 -25.58 -14.31
C LEU A 527 -14.41 -26.03 -15.47
N LEU A 528 -14.63 -25.15 -16.45
CA LEU A 528 -15.48 -25.39 -17.62
C LEU A 528 -14.84 -26.38 -18.60
N LEU A 529 -13.54 -26.24 -18.91
CA LEU A 529 -12.81 -27.19 -19.75
C LEU A 529 -12.83 -28.61 -19.15
N LYS A 530 -12.61 -28.71 -17.84
CA LYS A 530 -12.75 -29.96 -17.07
C LYS A 530 -14.15 -30.56 -17.18
N ALA A 531 -15.20 -29.74 -17.14
CA ALA A 531 -16.57 -30.21 -17.31
C ALA A 531 -16.84 -30.71 -18.74
N ALA A 532 -16.34 -30.01 -19.76
CA ALA A 532 -16.45 -30.38 -21.16
C ALA A 532 -15.75 -31.71 -21.47
N ILE A 533 -14.48 -31.87 -21.05
CA ILE A 533 -13.72 -33.13 -21.18
C ILE A 533 -14.48 -34.27 -20.49
N GLY A 534 -15.01 -34.04 -19.28
CA GLY A 534 -15.83 -35.02 -18.56
C GLY A 534 -17.20 -35.34 -19.20
N GLN A 535 -17.70 -34.55 -20.15
CA GLN A 535 -18.84 -34.89 -21.00
C GLN A 535 -18.38 -35.71 -22.21
N VAL A 536 -17.32 -35.28 -22.90
CA VAL A 536 -16.76 -35.99 -24.07
C VAL A 536 -16.40 -37.44 -23.72
N TRP A 537 -15.72 -37.69 -22.60
CA TRP A 537 -15.40 -39.07 -22.17
C TRP A 537 -16.65 -39.92 -21.84
N ARG A 538 -17.76 -39.30 -21.41
CA ARG A 538 -19.05 -40.01 -21.23
C ARG A 538 -19.70 -40.35 -22.56
N VAL A 539 -19.65 -39.45 -23.53
CA VAL A 539 -20.15 -39.69 -24.90
C VAL A 539 -19.31 -40.75 -25.61
N VAL A 540 -17.97 -40.66 -25.57
CA VAL A 540 -17.05 -41.67 -26.11
C VAL A 540 -17.25 -43.01 -25.41
N GLY A 541 -17.39 -43.04 -24.08
CA GLY A 541 -17.70 -44.26 -23.32
C GLY A 541 -19.11 -44.81 -23.52
N TRP A 542 -20.03 -44.05 -24.12
CA TRP A 542 -21.35 -44.51 -24.57
C TRP A 542 -21.28 -45.04 -26.01
N LEU A 543 -20.60 -44.31 -26.92
CA LEU A 543 -20.32 -44.79 -28.28
C LEU A 543 -19.54 -46.11 -28.25
N SER A 544 -18.49 -46.25 -27.43
CA SER A 544 -17.74 -47.50 -27.34
C SER A 544 -18.61 -48.66 -26.86
N ARG A 545 -19.57 -48.41 -25.96
CA ARG A 545 -20.56 -49.41 -25.50
C ARG A 545 -21.59 -49.76 -26.58
N ARG A 546 -21.96 -48.79 -27.43
CA ARG A 546 -22.88 -48.98 -28.54
C ARG A 546 -22.24 -49.75 -29.70
N ILE A 547 -20.97 -49.46 -30.00
CA ILE A 547 -20.15 -50.14 -31.01
C ILE A 547 -19.74 -51.56 -30.54
N SER A 548 -19.44 -51.76 -29.25
CA SER A 548 -19.23 -53.11 -28.70
C SER A 548 -20.52 -53.92 -28.53
N GLY A 549 -21.68 -53.29 -28.72
CA GLY A 549 -23.00 -53.93 -28.62
C GLY A 549 -23.48 -54.58 -29.92
N THR A 550 -22.71 -54.47 -31.02
CA THR A 550 -23.08 -54.96 -32.36
C THR A 550 -22.30 -56.20 -32.82
N THR A 551 -21.65 -56.93 -31.92
CA THR A 551 -20.78 -58.07 -32.29
C THR A 551 -20.92 -59.31 -31.38
N SER A 552 -22.14 -59.62 -30.93
CA SER A 552 -22.41 -60.87 -30.19
C SER A 552 -23.84 -61.43 -30.35
N SER A 553 -24.37 -61.49 -31.58
CA SER A 553 -25.71 -62.06 -31.82
C SER A 553 -25.94 -62.67 -33.21
N THR A 554 -24.95 -63.37 -33.81
CA THR A 554 -25.11 -64.06 -35.11
C THR A 554 -24.25 -65.34 -35.28
N THR A 555 -24.21 -66.21 -34.27
CA THR A 555 -23.85 -67.66 -34.32
C THR A 555 -24.02 -68.18 -32.89
N VAL A 556 -24.78 -69.23 -32.56
CA VAL A 556 -25.14 -70.45 -33.31
C VAL A 556 -26.61 -70.80 -33.05
N GLU A 557 -27.43 -70.90 -34.10
CA GLU A 557 -28.73 -71.59 -34.04
C GLU A 557 -29.10 -72.14 -35.43
N ARG A 558 -28.55 -73.31 -35.76
CA ARG A 558 -28.97 -74.20 -36.86
C ARG A 558 -28.31 -75.56 -36.68
N ALA A 559 -29.04 -76.62 -37.04
CA ALA A 559 -28.81 -78.02 -36.65
C ALA A 559 -29.07 -78.24 -35.14
N THR A 560 -30.04 -79.05 -34.70
CA THR A 560 -30.92 -79.99 -35.42
C THR A 560 -32.32 -80.02 -34.79
N ASP A 561 -33.35 -79.80 -35.61
CA ASP A 561 -34.70 -80.31 -35.28
C ASP A 561 -34.82 -81.71 -35.89
N GLY A 562 -35.20 -82.69 -35.06
CA GLY A 562 -34.65 -84.04 -35.23
C GLY A 562 -35.33 -85.15 -34.42
N ASN A 563 -36.67 -85.19 -34.45
CA ASN A 563 -37.47 -86.42 -34.32
C ASN A 563 -37.52 -87.15 -32.96
N ARG A 564 -38.72 -87.10 -32.33
CA ARG A 564 -39.41 -88.19 -31.60
C ARG A 564 -38.68 -89.04 -30.53
N ALA A 565 -39.14 -88.81 -29.30
CA ALA A 565 -39.92 -89.78 -28.49
C ALA A 565 -39.24 -90.82 -27.56
N ILE A 566 -40.03 -91.20 -26.54
CA ILE A 566 -40.01 -92.44 -25.72
C ILE A 566 -38.97 -92.56 -24.58
N ASN A 567 -39.51 -92.68 -23.36
CA ASN A 567 -38.94 -93.25 -22.12
C ASN A 567 -37.61 -92.65 -21.58
N GLY A 568 -37.28 -92.76 -20.29
CA GLY A 568 -38.04 -93.30 -19.16
C GLY A 568 -37.17 -94.06 -18.15
N ASN A 569 -37.10 -93.52 -16.93
CA ASN A 569 -36.81 -94.22 -15.67
C ASN A 569 -35.36 -94.68 -15.36
N ARG A 570 -35.09 -94.79 -14.04
CA ARG A 570 -33.90 -95.38 -13.36
C ARG A 570 -32.56 -94.62 -13.49
N ALA A 571 -31.88 -94.24 -12.39
CA ALA A 571 -31.19 -95.07 -11.38
C ALA A 571 -29.86 -95.64 -11.94
N THR A 572 -28.73 -95.77 -11.22
CA THR A 572 -28.45 -95.83 -9.77
C THR A 572 -26.92 -95.76 -9.55
N ILE A 573 -26.45 -95.67 -8.28
CA ILE A 573 -25.16 -96.24 -7.77
C ILE A 573 -23.86 -95.63 -8.35
N ASP A 574 -23.09 -94.83 -7.59
CA ASP A 574 -22.18 -95.21 -6.49
C ASP A 574 -20.90 -95.94 -6.96
N GLN A 575 -19.72 -95.36 -6.68
CA GLN A 575 -18.65 -96.02 -5.89
C GLN A 575 -17.37 -95.17 -5.75
N ARG A 576 -16.81 -95.23 -4.53
CA ARG A 576 -15.37 -95.32 -4.14
C ARG A 576 -14.37 -94.32 -4.75
N SER A 577 -13.66 -93.50 -3.97
CA SER A 577 -12.70 -93.87 -2.90
C SER A 577 -11.49 -94.68 -3.37
N THR A 578 -10.33 -94.03 -3.45
CA THR A 578 -9.01 -94.47 -2.94
C THR A 578 -8.07 -93.24 -3.04
N ASN A 579 -7.33 -92.76 -2.03
CA ASN A 579 -6.47 -93.34 -0.97
C ASN A 579 -4.97 -93.33 -1.37
N GLY A 580 -4.09 -93.01 -0.41
CA GLY A 580 -2.62 -92.93 -0.53
C GLY A 580 -2.10 -91.54 -0.13
N ASN A 581 -1.45 -91.35 1.04
CA ASN A 581 -0.05 -91.69 1.40
C ASN A 581 0.99 -90.91 0.54
N ARG A 582 2.14 -90.38 1.00
CA ARG A 582 2.92 -90.39 2.27
C ARG A 582 4.04 -89.29 2.12
N ALA A 583 4.78 -88.76 3.11
CA ALA A 583 4.82 -88.89 4.58
C ALA A 583 5.56 -87.68 5.25
N THR A 584 5.73 -87.78 6.57
CA THR A 584 6.80 -87.31 7.52
C THR A 584 8.09 -86.68 6.94
N THR A 585 8.77 -85.75 7.63
CA THR A 585 9.43 -85.87 8.97
C THR A 585 9.65 -84.46 9.56
N ASP A 586 9.20 -84.12 10.77
CA ASP A 586 9.88 -84.22 12.10
C ASP A 586 11.16 -83.34 12.22
N GLN A 587 11.51 -82.65 13.33
CA GLN A 587 11.10 -82.76 14.74
C GLN A 587 11.53 -81.51 15.59
N ARG A 588 11.03 -81.41 16.83
CA ARG A 588 11.41 -80.53 18.00
C ARG A 588 10.95 -79.06 17.94
N ALA A 589 10.08 -78.54 18.84
CA ALA A 589 10.04 -78.52 20.33
C ALA A 589 11.03 -77.49 20.94
N THR A 590 10.73 -76.72 21.99
CA THR A 590 9.92 -77.02 23.21
C THR A 590 9.29 -75.79 23.90
N THR A 591 8.21 -76.02 24.69
CA THR A 591 7.79 -75.34 25.95
C THR A 591 7.40 -73.85 25.99
N GLY A 592 6.36 -73.42 26.72
CA GLY A 592 5.30 -74.19 27.43
C GLY A 592 4.52 -73.38 28.50
N ASN A 593 3.34 -73.90 28.91
CA ASN A 593 2.49 -73.51 30.06
C ASN A 593 1.87 -72.08 30.07
N ARG A 594 0.68 -71.81 30.63
CA ARG A 594 -0.36 -72.61 31.36
C ARG A 594 -1.73 -71.92 31.08
N ALA A 595 -2.82 -72.64 30.76
CA ALA A 595 -3.88 -73.15 31.68
C ALA A 595 -4.71 -72.03 32.40
N THR A 596 -6.03 -72.09 32.63
CA THR A 596 -7.21 -72.95 32.27
C THR A 596 -8.47 -72.19 32.80
N VAL A 597 -9.73 -72.36 32.35
CA VAL A 597 -10.77 -73.32 32.85
C VAL A 597 -12.15 -72.92 32.25
N ASP A 598 -12.93 -73.91 31.71
CA ASP A 598 -14.41 -74.14 31.66
C ASP A 598 -15.49 -73.01 31.50
N GLN A 599 -16.74 -73.21 30.99
CA GLN A 599 -17.45 -74.33 30.30
C GLN A 599 -18.76 -73.87 29.60
N GLY A 600 -19.36 -74.74 28.75
CA GLY A 600 -20.75 -74.65 28.20
C GLY A 600 -20.83 -74.24 26.71
N VAL A 601 -21.23 -75.04 25.68
CA VAL A 601 -22.25 -76.12 25.50
C VAL A 601 -23.67 -75.54 25.60
N THR A 602 -24.61 -75.59 24.63
CA THR A 602 -24.86 -76.46 23.43
C THR A 602 -25.22 -75.71 22.12
N THR A 603 -25.29 -76.49 21.03
CA THR A 603 -25.77 -76.25 19.64
C THR A 603 -27.20 -75.72 19.44
N ASP A 604 -27.43 -74.98 18.33
CA ASP A 604 -28.32 -75.43 17.25
C ASP A 604 -27.93 -74.85 15.86
N GLN A 605 -28.29 -75.51 14.76
CA GLN A 605 -27.96 -75.13 13.36
C GLN A 605 -29.21 -74.75 12.54
N GLY A 606 -29.13 -73.64 11.79
CA GLY A 606 -30.22 -73.20 10.89
C GLY A 606 -29.77 -72.27 9.76
N GLY A 607 -28.51 -72.38 9.32
CA GLY A 607 -27.90 -71.46 8.35
C GLY A 607 -28.17 -71.84 6.89
N ASN A 608 -29.20 -71.26 6.29
CA ASN A 608 -29.55 -71.50 4.88
C ASN A 608 -28.46 -70.95 3.93
N ARG A 609 -27.69 -71.84 3.26
CA ARG A 609 -26.64 -71.45 2.31
C ARG A 609 -27.22 -70.91 1.01
N ALA A 610 -27.32 -69.59 0.89
CA ALA A 610 -27.50 -68.94 -0.41
C ALA A 610 -26.26 -69.17 -1.29
N THR A 611 -26.46 -69.70 -2.49
CA THR A 611 -25.40 -69.94 -3.48
C THR A 611 -24.97 -68.64 -4.15
N THR A 612 -23.92 -68.00 -3.62
CA THR A 612 -23.29 -66.86 -4.27
C THR A 612 -22.65 -67.30 -5.60
N ARG A 613 -23.33 -67.05 -6.71
CA ARG A 613 -22.72 -67.12 -8.05
C ARG A 613 -21.65 -66.03 -8.16
N ASP A 614 -20.39 -66.43 -8.22
CA ASP A 614 -19.32 -65.52 -8.59
C ASP A 614 -19.59 -64.92 -9.98
N ARG A 615 -19.67 -63.58 -10.02
CA ARG A 615 -19.58 -62.82 -11.26
C ARG A 615 -18.14 -62.35 -11.41
N PRO A 616 -17.49 -62.53 -12.58
CA PRO A 616 -16.12 -62.07 -12.78
C PRO A 616 -16.05 -60.54 -12.68
N TYR A 617 -15.15 -60.04 -11.84
CA TYR A 617 -14.91 -58.61 -11.67
C TYR A 617 -14.29 -58.01 -12.94
N HIS A 618 -14.95 -57.01 -13.55
CA HIS A 618 -14.39 -56.28 -14.69
C HIS A 618 -13.30 -55.30 -14.24
N GLY A 619 -12.03 -55.70 -14.39
CA GLY A 619 -10.85 -54.86 -14.11
C GLY A 619 -10.65 -53.63 -15.02
N ARG A 620 -11.68 -53.17 -15.74
CA ARG A 620 -11.58 -52.10 -16.76
C ARG A 620 -12.17 -50.74 -16.33
N ASP A 621 -12.95 -50.68 -15.24
CA ASP A 621 -13.46 -49.41 -14.71
C ASP A 621 -12.50 -48.75 -13.69
N HIS A 622 -11.66 -49.53 -12.99
CA HIS A 622 -10.71 -48.97 -12.01
C HIS A 622 -9.66 -48.04 -12.66
N SER A 623 -9.19 -48.33 -13.88
CA SER A 623 -8.26 -47.46 -14.60
C SER A 623 -8.88 -46.14 -15.06
N ARG A 624 -10.19 -46.12 -15.34
CA ARG A 624 -10.93 -44.89 -15.72
C ARG A 624 -11.03 -43.92 -14.54
N ASP A 625 -11.30 -44.41 -13.33
CA ASP A 625 -11.38 -43.54 -12.15
C ASP A 625 -10.03 -42.98 -11.74
N VAL A 626 -8.95 -43.78 -11.85
CA VAL A 626 -7.57 -43.32 -11.60
C VAL A 626 -7.16 -42.22 -12.59
N ASN A 627 -7.37 -42.42 -13.90
CA ASN A 627 -7.05 -41.40 -14.91
C ASN A 627 -7.88 -40.12 -14.72
N ASN A 628 -9.17 -40.25 -14.38
CA ASN A 628 -10.02 -39.11 -14.04
C ASN A 628 -9.57 -38.38 -12.76
N ALA A 629 -8.92 -39.06 -11.81
CA ALA A 629 -8.36 -38.43 -10.61
C ALA A 629 -7.06 -37.68 -10.91
N ALA A 630 -6.15 -38.29 -11.69
CA ALA A 630 -4.90 -37.67 -12.11
C ALA A 630 -5.14 -36.39 -12.95
N LEU A 631 -6.03 -36.45 -13.95
CA LEU A 631 -6.41 -35.28 -14.75
C LEU A 631 -7.02 -34.14 -13.91
N LYS A 632 -7.79 -34.46 -12.86
CA LYS A 632 -8.32 -33.45 -11.92
C LYS A 632 -7.20 -32.78 -11.12
N LYS A 633 -6.18 -33.52 -10.66
CA LYS A 633 -5.02 -32.96 -9.94
C LYS A 633 -4.20 -32.04 -10.85
N LEU A 634 -3.87 -32.53 -12.06
CA LEU A 634 -3.11 -31.78 -13.06
C LEU A 634 -3.77 -30.44 -13.39
N PHE A 635 -5.07 -30.48 -13.70
CA PHE A 635 -5.82 -29.29 -14.10
C PHE A 635 -5.79 -28.20 -13.01
N VAL A 636 -6.07 -28.60 -11.77
CA VAL A 636 -6.13 -27.68 -10.63
C VAL A 636 -4.75 -27.10 -10.31
N THR A 637 -3.70 -27.89 -10.49
CA THR A 637 -2.31 -27.46 -10.32
C THR A 637 -1.92 -26.41 -11.36
N LEU A 638 -2.28 -26.65 -12.63
CA LEU A 638 -1.97 -25.72 -13.72
C LEU A 638 -2.70 -24.38 -13.56
N ALA A 639 -3.98 -24.38 -13.18
CA ALA A 639 -4.72 -23.15 -12.93
C ALA A 639 -4.10 -22.32 -11.78
N GLY A 640 -3.67 -22.97 -10.69
CA GLY A 640 -2.98 -22.28 -9.59
C GLY A 640 -1.61 -21.73 -9.98
N LEU A 641 -0.83 -22.46 -10.78
CA LEU A 641 0.45 -21.99 -11.32
C LEU A 641 0.28 -20.79 -12.27
N VAL A 642 -0.76 -20.78 -13.13
CA VAL A 642 -1.02 -19.62 -14.00
C VAL A 642 -1.35 -18.37 -13.19
N ILE A 643 -2.11 -18.49 -12.08
CA ILE A 643 -2.39 -17.36 -11.18
C ILE A 643 -1.09 -16.84 -10.56
N VAL A 644 -0.25 -17.72 -10.02
CA VAL A 644 1.03 -17.31 -9.41
C VAL A 644 1.96 -16.67 -10.45
N ALA A 645 2.09 -17.25 -11.64
CA ALA A 645 2.92 -16.70 -12.71
C ALA A 645 2.40 -15.35 -13.21
N TYR A 646 1.08 -15.17 -13.34
CA TYR A 646 0.47 -13.91 -13.74
C TYR A 646 0.72 -12.79 -12.74
N TRP A 647 0.49 -13.04 -11.44
CA TRP A 647 0.67 -12.04 -10.39
C TRP A 647 2.14 -11.79 -10.01
N ALA A 648 3.07 -12.64 -10.45
CA ALA A 648 4.51 -12.43 -10.32
C ALA A 648 5.13 -11.64 -11.50
N LEU A 649 4.39 -11.37 -12.58
CA LEU A 649 4.89 -10.60 -13.73
C LEU A 649 4.84 -9.08 -13.45
N PRO A 650 5.86 -8.31 -13.87
CA PRO A 650 5.79 -6.85 -13.87
C PRO A 650 4.64 -6.36 -14.76
N PHE A 651 3.81 -5.46 -14.25
CA PHE A 651 2.58 -5.04 -14.95
C PHE A 651 2.84 -4.29 -16.27
N ASP A 652 4.01 -3.68 -16.45
CA ASP A 652 4.42 -3.06 -17.73
C ASP A 652 4.55 -4.09 -18.88
N VAL A 653 4.64 -5.39 -18.59
CA VAL A 653 4.62 -6.44 -19.61
C VAL A 653 3.26 -6.49 -20.34
N LEU A 654 2.15 -6.12 -19.69
CA LEU A 654 0.84 -6.05 -20.35
C LEU A 654 0.78 -4.93 -21.41
N ALA A 655 1.47 -3.80 -21.18
CA ALA A 655 1.56 -2.73 -22.17
C ALA A 655 2.33 -3.18 -23.43
N ARG A 656 3.40 -3.99 -23.25
CA ARG A 656 4.14 -4.61 -24.37
C ARG A 656 3.32 -5.62 -25.18
N LEU A 657 2.20 -6.11 -24.62
CA LEU A 657 1.24 -6.99 -25.28
C LEU A 657 0.09 -6.23 -25.98
N GLY A 658 0.15 -4.89 -26.03
CA GLY A 658 -0.83 -4.05 -26.74
C GLY A 658 -2.09 -3.71 -25.92
N LEU A 659 -2.09 -3.95 -24.61
CA LEU A 659 -3.14 -3.46 -23.70
C LEU A 659 -2.86 -2.02 -23.27
N PRO A 660 -3.89 -1.20 -22.99
CA PRO A 660 -3.70 0.14 -22.44
C PRO A 660 -2.95 0.09 -21.10
N ARG A 661 -2.12 1.09 -20.80
CA ARG A 661 -1.38 1.15 -19.54
C ARG A 661 -2.35 1.47 -18.40
N PHE A 662 -2.78 0.42 -17.70
CA PHE A 662 -3.64 0.55 -16.54
C PHE A 662 -2.97 1.33 -15.40
N GLN A 663 -3.74 2.17 -14.73
CA GLN A 663 -3.36 2.83 -13.49
C GLN A 663 -3.49 1.85 -12.31
N GLY A 664 -2.46 1.78 -11.48
CA GLY A 664 -2.42 0.95 -10.27
C GLY A 664 -1.86 1.72 -9.09
N GLY A 665 -2.62 1.75 -7.99
CA GLY A 665 -2.10 2.17 -6.69
C GLY A 665 -1.45 1.00 -5.94
N ILE A 666 -0.98 1.28 -4.73
CA ILE A 666 -0.28 0.31 -3.87
C ILE A 666 -1.15 -0.92 -3.50
N GLU A 667 -2.46 -0.81 -3.65
CA GLU A 667 -3.45 -1.89 -3.44
C GLU A 667 -3.18 -3.11 -4.33
N ILE A 668 -2.54 -2.93 -5.50
CA ILE A 668 -2.24 -4.08 -6.36
C ILE A 668 -1.23 -5.04 -5.73
N PHE A 669 -0.28 -4.56 -4.93
CA PHE A 669 0.66 -5.43 -4.22
C PHE A 669 -0.06 -6.35 -3.23
N PHE A 670 -1.15 -5.87 -2.61
CA PHE A 670 -2.00 -6.71 -1.78
C PHE A 670 -2.73 -7.78 -2.61
N PHE A 671 -3.41 -7.39 -3.69
CA PHE A 671 -4.17 -8.34 -4.51
C PHE A 671 -3.26 -9.40 -5.14
N ALA A 672 -2.07 -8.99 -5.61
CA ALA A 672 -1.02 -9.88 -6.07
C ALA A 672 -0.59 -10.87 -4.98
N GLY A 673 -0.23 -10.36 -3.81
CA GLY A 673 0.18 -11.17 -2.67
C GLY A 673 -0.87 -12.19 -2.22
N LEU A 674 -2.11 -11.73 -2.02
CA LEU A 674 -3.21 -12.60 -1.60
C LEU A 674 -3.54 -13.66 -2.68
N MET A 675 -3.53 -13.30 -3.96
CA MET A 675 -3.76 -14.27 -5.05
C MET A 675 -2.59 -15.23 -5.25
N MET A 676 -1.34 -14.79 -5.06
CA MET A 676 -0.17 -15.66 -5.04
C MET A 676 -0.21 -16.64 -3.87
N VAL A 677 -0.54 -16.19 -2.66
CA VAL A 677 -0.68 -17.05 -1.47
C VAL A 677 -1.81 -18.06 -1.67
N LEU A 678 -2.98 -17.64 -2.16
CA LEU A 678 -4.09 -18.54 -2.46
C LEU A 678 -3.75 -19.55 -3.56
N GLY A 679 -3.18 -19.09 -4.68
CA GLY A 679 -2.78 -19.94 -5.80
C GLY A 679 -1.72 -20.98 -5.39
N THR A 680 -0.69 -20.54 -4.66
CA THR A 680 0.38 -21.41 -4.15
C THR A 680 -0.18 -22.43 -3.16
N ALA A 681 -0.96 -22.00 -2.15
CA ALA A 681 -1.58 -22.92 -1.21
C ALA A 681 -2.49 -23.94 -1.92
N TRP A 682 -3.24 -23.54 -2.92
CA TRP A 682 -4.11 -24.43 -3.71
C TRP A 682 -3.32 -25.48 -4.51
N VAL A 683 -2.17 -25.09 -5.07
CA VAL A 683 -1.19 -26.01 -5.70
C VAL A 683 -0.63 -27.00 -4.68
N LEU A 684 -0.14 -26.50 -3.54
CA LEU A 684 0.47 -27.32 -2.48
C LEU A 684 -0.53 -28.35 -1.91
N LEU A 685 -1.79 -27.95 -1.70
CA LEU A 685 -2.82 -28.84 -1.15
C LEU A 685 -3.29 -29.93 -2.12
N THR A 686 -3.33 -29.60 -3.41
CA THR A 686 -3.64 -30.56 -4.48
C THR A 686 -2.55 -31.65 -4.55
N ASN A 687 -1.30 -31.25 -4.30
CA ASN A 687 -0.10 -32.09 -4.41
C ASN A 687 0.52 -32.44 -3.04
N ALA A 688 -0.23 -32.38 -1.94
CA ALA A 688 0.29 -32.56 -0.58
C ALA A 688 1.00 -33.92 -0.36
N GLU A 689 0.63 -34.95 -1.14
CA GLU A 689 1.31 -36.25 -1.19
C GLU A 689 2.79 -36.11 -1.59
N VAL A 690 3.11 -35.23 -2.55
CA VAL A 690 4.47 -34.94 -3.01
C VAL A 690 5.25 -34.16 -1.95
N LEU A 691 4.59 -33.30 -1.18
CA LEU A 691 5.22 -32.48 -0.14
C LEU A 691 5.56 -33.27 1.13
N VAL A 692 4.78 -34.31 1.44
CA VAL A 692 5.05 -35.24 2.55
C VAL A 692 6.13 -36.25 2.21
N TRP A 693 6.29 -36.63 0.94
CA TRP A 693 7.21 -37.68 0.51
C TRP A 693 8.68 -37.46 0.94
N PRO A 694 9.30 -36.26 0.81
CA PRO A 694 10.67 -36.01 1.28
C PRO A 694 10.83 -36.20 2.79
N VAL A 695 9.83 -35.81 3.59
CA VAL A 695 9.86 -35.93 5.05
C VAL A 695 9.79 -37.40 5.47
N VAL A 696 8.93 -38.19 4.81
CA VAL A 696 8.83 -39.64 5.03
C VAL A 696 10.09 -40.37 4.55
N ALA A 697 10.72 -39.90 3.46
CA ALA A 697 11.99 -40.42 2.96
C ALA A 697 13.17 -40.10 3.90
N LEU A 698 13.27 -38.88 4.46
CA LEU A 698 14.30 -38.56 5.46
C LEU A 698 14.21 -39.48 6.69
N CYS A 699 12.99 -39.79 7.13
CA CYS A 699 12.75 -40.70 8.26
C CYS A 699 12.88 -42.20 7.91
N SER A 700 13.14 -42.61 6.65
CA SER A 700 13.20 -44.04 6.30
C SER A 700 14.38 -44.77 6.94
N ASN A 701 15.47 -44.06 7.23
CA ASN A 701 16.72 -44.66 7.71
C ASN A 701 16.73 -44.94 9.22
N LEU A 702 15.70 -44.51 9.95
CA LEU A 702 15.59 -44.66 11.40
C LEU A 702 14.42 -45.61 11.76
N PRO A 703 14.70 -46.88 12.12
CA PRO A 703 13.66 -47.89 12.37
C PRO A 703 12.77 -47.48 13.55
N GLY A 704 11.48 -47.30 13.27
CA GLY A 704 10.48 -46.77 14.19
C GLY A 704 9.96 -45.39 13.77
N SER A 705 10.85 -44.44 13.49
CA SER A 705 10.45 -43.07 13.11
C SER A 705 9.63 -43.03 11.82
N TYR A 706 9.99 -43.85 10.82
CA TYR A 706 9.25 -43.99 9.56
C TYR A 706 7.76 -44.29 9.77
N ILE A 707 7.43 -45.17 10.73
CA ILE A 707 6.05 -45.56 11.02
C ILE A 707 5.29 -44.40 11.67
N LEU A 708 5.90 -43.73 12.66
CA LEU A 708 5.31 -42.54 13.28
C LEU A 708 5.10 -41.40 12.28
N THR A 709 6.12 -41.06 11.48
CA THR A 709 6.04 -39.98 10.47
C THR A 709 4.98 -40.28 9.40
N ARG A 710 4.86 -41.54 8.95
CA ARG A 710 3.80 -41.96 8.01
C ARG A 710 2.40 -41.90 8.63
N LEU A 711 2.25 -42.28 9.90
CA LEU A 711 0.95 -42.20 10.60
C LEU A 711 0.55 -40.74 10.90
N ALA A 712 1.49 -39.91 11.35
CA ALA A 712 1.28 -38.49 11.63
C ALA A 712 0.91 -37.70 10.36
N SER A 713 1.61 -37.96 9.25
CA SER A 713 1.34 -37.29 7.95
C SER A 713 0.06 -37.76 7.26
N ALA A 714 -0.48 -38.94 7.59
CA ALA A 714 -1.77 -39.40 7.09
C ALA A 714 -2.94 -38.49 7.54
N TYR A 715 -2.86 -37.88 8.73
CA TYR A 715 -3.94 -37.02 9.24
C TYR A 715 -4.14 -35.72 8.43
N PRO A 716 -3.10 -34.90 8.14
CA PRO A 716 -3.19 -33.80 7.19
C PRO A 716 -3.68 -34.21 5.79
N LEU A 717 -3.19 -35.34 5.27
CA LEU A 717 -3.56 -35.85 3.94
C LEU A 717 -5.02 -36.27 3.82
N HIS A 718 -5.66 -36.70 4.92
CA HIS A 718 -7.09 -36.99 5.00
C HIS A 718 -7.95 -35.74 5.24
N ARG A 719 -7.51 -34.80 6.10
CA ARG A 719 -8.28 -33.58 6.46
C ARG A 719 -7.82 -32.34 5.67
N ARG A 720 -7.54 -32.50 4.36
CA ARG A 720 -6.93 -31.49 3.46
C ARG A 720 -7.54 -30.08 3.57
N PHE A 721 -8.86 -29.97 3.68
CA PHE A 721 -9.53 -28.66 3.79
C PHE A 721 -9.10 -27.89 5.05
N ARG A 722 -8.99 -28.55 6.20
CA ARG A 722 -8.55 -27.93 7.46
C ARG A 722 -7.08 -27.53 7.38
N THR A 723 -6.21 -28.46 6.96
CA THR A 723 -4.78 -28.19 6.78
C THR A 723 -4.56 -27.04 5.81
N GLY A 724 -5.31 -26.99 4.71
CA GLY A 724 -5.23 -25.94 3.72
C GLY A 724 -5.60 -24.56 4.24
N LEU A 725 -6.69 -24.48 4.99
CA LEU A 725 -7.08 -23.22 5.61
C LEU A 725 -6.02 -22.70 6.58
N SER A 726 -5.42 -23.58 7.39
CA SER A 726 -4.32 -23.21 8.27
C SER A 726 -3.05 -22.80 7.51
N VAL A 727 -2.69 -23.49 6.42
CA VAL A 727 -1.55 -23.11 5.56
C VAL A 727 -1.77 -21.72 4.95
N VAL A 728 -2.95 -21.45 4.36
CA VAL A 728 -3.29 -20.11 3.84
C VAL A 728 -3.16 -19.05 4.94
N MET A 729 -3.62 -19.34 6.16
CA MET A 729 -3.57 -18.41 7.28
C MET A 729 -2.13 -18.07 7.70
N PHE A 730 -1.29 -19.08 7.89
CA PHE A 730 0.12 -18.85 8.21
C PHE A 730 0.87 -18.16 7.06
N SER A 731 0.64 -18.57 5.82
CA SER A 731 1.24 -17.91 4.65
C SER A 731 0.82 -16.45 4.50
N LEU A 732 -0.44 -16.11 4.80
CA LEU A 732 -0.92 -14.73 4.74
C LEU A 732 -0.32 -13.85 5.86
N VAL A 733 -0.17 -14.40 7.07
CA VAL A 733 0.52 -13.73 8.19
C VAL A 733 2.00 -13.50 7.85
N VAL A 734 2.70 -14.53 7.38
CA VAL A 734 4.12 -14.42 6.98
C VAL A 734 4.28 -13.41 5.84
N PHE A 735 3.41 -13.46 4.82
CA PHE A 735 3.44 -12.50 3.72
C PHE A 735 3.22 -11.06 4.20
N ALA A 736 2.24 -10.81 5.08
CA ALA A 736 2.04 -9.48 5.66
C ALA A 736 3.25 -9.00 6.47
N MET A 737 3.91 -9.88 7.23
CA MET A 737 5.16 -9.56 7.93
C MET A 737 6.32 -9.29 6.98
N THR A 738 6.46 -10.05 5.88
CA THR A 738 7.49 -9.81 4.85
C THR A 738 7.26 -8.49 4.12
N VAL A 739 6.02 -8.17 3.75
CA VAL A 739 5.66 -6.86 3.16
C VAL A 739 5.99 -5.72 4.12
N MET A 740 5.64 -5.86 5.41
CA MET A 740 6.01 -4.86 6.42
C MET A 740 7.52 -4.70 6.57
N ALA A 741 8.27 -5.80 6.60
CA ALA A 741 9.74 -5.77 6.67
C ALA A 741 10.37 -5.12 5.43
N VAL A 742 9.85 -5.39 4.22
CA VAL A 742 10.32 -4.76 2.98
C VAL A 742 9.97 -3.28 2.92
N ILE A 743 8.76 -2.86 3.31
CA ILE A 743 8.40 -1.44 3.39
C ILE A 743 9.26 -0.72 4.42
N THR A 744 9.48 -1.33 5.60
CA THR A 744 10.33 -0.77 6.65
C THR A 744 11.77 -0.64 6.18
N ASN A 745 12.32 -1.66 5.52
CA ASN A 745 13.67 -1.61 4.98
C ASN A 745 13.81 -0.61 3.82
N ALA A 746 12.82 -0.50 2.92
CA ALA A 746 12.82 0.49 1.85
C ALA A 746 12.81 1.91 2.41
N MET A 747 11.96 2.19 3.39
CA MET A 747 11.95 3.48 4.10
C MET A 747 13.27 3.72 4.84
N GLN A 748 13.82 2.71 5.52
CA GLN A 748 15.13 2.83 6.17
C GLN A 748 16.24 3.15 5.18
N ASN A 749 16.35 2.44 4.06
CA ASN A 749 17.40 2.66 3.06
C ASN A 749 17.40 4.11 2.53
N THR A 750 16.23 4.74 2.40
CA THR A 750 16.10 6.17 2.03
C THR A 750 16.71 7.11 3.08
N TYR A 751 16.71 6.73 4.36
CA TYR A 751 17.28 7.53 5.46
C TYR A 751 18.68 7.06 5.91
N THR A 752 19.10 5.82 5.59
CA THR A 752 20.37 5.25 6.07
C THR A 752 21.50 5.32 5.04
N ASN A 753 21.22 5.57 3.76
CA ASN A 753 22.26 5.96 2.80
C ASN A 753 22.66 7.42 3.05
N ILE A 754 23.37 7.64 4.16
CA ILE A 754 23.94 8.94 4.54
C ILE A 754 24.82 9.44 3.39
N ASP A 755 25.63 8.57 2.79
CA ASP A 755 26.51 8.90 1.66
C ASP A 755 25.77 9.50 0.45
N THR A 756 24.52 9.11 0.17
CA THR A 756 23.75 9.72 -0.92
C THR A 756 23.16 11.08 -0.53
N GLN A 757 22.85 11.30 0.76
CA GLN A 757 22.33 12.57 1.27
C GLN A 757 23.42 13.61 1.59
N THR A 758 24.65 13.17 1.91
CA THR A 758 25.80 14.04 2.19
C THR A 758 26.76 14.16 1.01
N GLY A 759 26.49 13.46 -0.08
CA GLY A 759 27.41 13.31 -1.19
C GLY A 759 28.73 12.59 -0.83
N GLY A 760 28.74 11.80 0.24
CA GLY A 760 29.94 11.14 0.79
C GLY A 760 30.89 12.09 1.53
N TYR A 761 30.43 13.29 1.91
CA TYR A 761 31.21 14.25 2.69
C TYR A 761 30.79 14.27 4.17
N ASP A 762 31.72 13.98 5.09
CA ASP A 762 31.47 14.01 6.54
C ASP A 762 31.32 15.43 7.12
N ILE A 763 31.96 16.43 6.49
CA ILE A 763 32.10 17.79 7.02
C ILE A 763 31.84 18.81 5.90
N GLN A 764 30.80 19.63 6.07
CA GLN A 764 30.54 20.81 5.23
C GLN A 764 31.05 22.07 5.94
N ALA A 765 31.90 22.85 5.27
CA ALA A 765 32.37 24.14 5.74
C ALA A 765 31.90 25.26 4.79
N VAL A 766 31.05 26.16 5.29
CA VAL A 766 30.55 27.32 4.54
C VAL A 766 31.25 28.58 5.04
N ALA A 767 31.94 29.30 4.15
CA ALA A 767 32.61 30.54 4.50
C ALA A 767 31.70 31.75 4.26
N TYR A 768 31.53 32.59 5.29
CA TYR A 768 30.68 33.78 5.26
C TYR A 768 31.49 35.10 5.19
N PHE A 769 32.77 35.11 5.62
CA PHE A 769 33.52 36.35 5.87
C PHE A 769 34.73 36.60 4.98
N LYS A 770 35.33 35.52 4.49
CA LYS A 770 36.54 35.52 3.66
C LYS A 770 36.40 34.38 2.65
N PRO A 771 36.96 34.51 1.44
CA PRO A 771 37.14 33.36 0.56
C PRO A 771 37.82 32.23 1.33
N LEU A 772 37.40 30.98 1.09
CA LEU A 772 38.10 29.83 1.64
C LEU A 772 39.58 29.91 1.21
N PRO A 773 40.54 29.95 2.16
CA PRO A 773 41.94 29.74 1.80
C PRO A 773 42.07 28.34 1.18
N ASP A 774 43.20 28.06 0.53
CA ASP A 774 43.46 26.66 0.16
C ASP A 774 43.51 25.80 1.43
N ILE A 775 42.48 24.97 1.59
CA ILE A 775 42.24 24.19 2.80
C ILE A 775 43.40 23.23 3.04
N ARG A 776 44.06 22.72 1.98
CA ARG A 776 45.20 21.81 2.11
C ARG A 776 46.40 22.51 2.75
N THR A 777 46.75 23.71 2.30
CA THR A 777 47.84 24.50 2.93
C THR A 777 47.47 25.05 4.30
N ALA A 778 46.22 25.45 4.53
CA ALA A 778 45.75 25.91 5.84
C ALA A 778 45.77 24.80 6.92
N LEU A 779 45.36 23.57 6.56
CA LEU A 779 45.45 22.40 7.45
C LEU A 779 46.91 22.09 7.84
N LEU A 780 47.83 22.09 6.86
CA LEU A 780 49.26 21.90 7.09
C LEU A 780 49.85 22.96 8.05
N GLN A 781 49.45 24.23 7.90
CA GLN A 781 49.89 25.32 8.78
C GLN A 781 49.41 25.16 10.24
N HIS A 782 48.34 24.39 10.47
CA HIS A 782 47.83 24.05 11.80
C HIS A 782 48.21 22.63 12.25
N GLY A 783 49.16 21.97 11.57
CA GLY A 783 49.69 20.67 11.96
C GLY A 783 48.77 19.49 11.65
N ILE A 784 47.73 19.69 10.84
CA ILE A 784 46.82 18.62 10.39
C ILE A 784 47.29 18.20 8.99
N HIS A 785 47.75 16.96 8.84
CA HIS A 785 48.13 16.42 7.54
C HIS A 785 46.88 16.22 6.65
N PRO A 786 46.80 16.81 5.45
CA PRO A 786 45.63 16.69 4.58
C PRO A 786 45.32 15.26 4.12
N GLU A 787 46.28 14.34 4.22
CA GLU A 787 46.14 12.91 3.93
C GLU A 787 45.20 12.17 4.90
N VAL A 788 44.85 12.78 6.04
CA VAL A 788 43.81 12.29 6.95
C VAL A 788 42.41 12.38 6.29
N PHE A 789 42.23 13.28 5.32
CA PHE A 789 41.00 13.42 4.57
C PHE A 789 41.10 12.62 3.26
N SER A 790 40.19 11.67 3.06
CA SER A 790 40.07 10.89 1.81
C SER A 790 39.89 11.79 0.59
N SER A 791 39.17 12.91 0.75
CA SER A 791 38.91 13.90 -0.28
C SER A 791 38.62 15.26 0.33
N ILE A 792 38.95 16.33 -0.40
CA ILE A 792 38.59 17.71 -0.06
C ILE A 792 38.03 18.33 -1.33
N GLY A 793 36.72 18.60 -1.33
CA GLY A 793 36.02 19.34 -2.38
C GLY A 793 35.89 20.82 -2.03
N VAL A 794 35.92 21.68 -3.03
CA VAL A 794 35.50 23.09 -2.89
C VAL A 794 34.53 23.41 -4.02
N GLN A 795 33.37 23.93 -3.65
CA GLN A 795 32.32 24.39 -4.55
C GLN A 795 32.07 25.88 -4.30
N THR A 796 31.93 26.65 -5.36
CA THR A 796 31.56 28.07 -5.31
C THR A 796 30.41 28.31 -6.27
N SER A 797 29.25 28.72 -5.76
CA SER A 797 28.13 29.14 -6.60
C SER A 797 28.34 30.57 -7.10
N ALA A 798 28.19 30.79 -8.40
CA ALA A 798 28.24 32.09 -9.07
C ALA A 798 27.10 32.20 -10.08
N ALA A 799 26.53 33.38 -10.30
CA ALA A 799 25.52 33.57 -11.34
C ALA A 799 26.19 33.86 -12.69
N VAL A 800 25.81 33.12 -13.74
CA VAL A 800 26.31 33.30 -15.11
C VAL A 800 25.15 33.53 -16.08
N GLY A 801 25.40 34.27 -17.15
CA GLY A 801 24.48 34.31 -18.29
C GLY A 801 24.73 33.09 -19.17
N VAL A 802 23.68 32.36 -19.55
CA VAL A 802 23.73 31.18 -20.43
C VAL A 802 22.84 31.43 -21.65
N ILE A 803 23.30 31.04 -22.84
CA ILE A 803 22.51 30.99 -24.06
C ILE A 803 22.81 29.70 -24.85
N GLN A 804 21.76 29.06 -25.35
CA GLN A 804 21.85 27.94 -26.28
C GLN A 804 21.49 28.44 -27.68
N LEU A 805 22.48 28.55 -28.57
CA LEU A 805 22.26 29.04 -29.94
C LEU A 805 21.56 28.03 -30.87
N SER A 806 21.34 26.79 -30.42
CA SER A 806 20.68 25.74 -31.19
C SER A 806 19.18 25.61 -30.94
N THR A 807 18.57 26.59 -30.26
CA THR A 807 17.11 26.64 -30.04
C THR A 807 16.42 27.55 -31.05
N ASP A 808 15.12 27.37 -31.27
CA ASP A 808 14.34 28.15 -32.24
C ASP A 808 14.24 29.64 -31.89
N ASN A 809 14.42 30.00 -30.62
CA ASN A 809 14.44 31.39 -30.15
C ASN A 809 15.55 31.59 -29.07
N PRO A 810 16.80 31.81 -29.48
CA PRO A 810 17.93 31.88 -28.56
C PRO A 810 17.92 33.20 -27.77
N SER A 811 17.79 33.09 -26.45
CA SER A 811 17.81 34.23 -25.52
C SER A 811 18.80 33.99 -24.38
N TRP A 812 19.45 35.07 -23.92
CA TRP A 812 20.30 35.02 -22.73
C TRP A 812 19.42 34.87 -21.50
N LYS A 813 19.75 33.90 -20.64
CA LYS A 813 19.11 33.70 -19.35
C LYS A 813 20.15 33.61 -18.24
N LEU A 814 19.79 34.07 -17.04
CA LEU A 814 20.63 33.86 -15.86
C LEU A 814 20.53 32.39 -15.43
N TYR A 815 21.65 31.79 -15.02
CA TYR A 815 21.69 30.46 -14.43
C TYR A 815 22.80 30.39 -13.37
N PRO A 816 22.66 29.60 -12.28
CA PRO A 816 23.75 29.41 -11.35
C PRO A 816 24.78 28.48 -11.99
N ALA A 817 26.05 28.78 -11.78
CA ALA A 817 27.18 27.93 -12.07
C ALA A 817 27.82 27.46 -10.77
N GLN A 818 27.97 26.14 -10.64
CA GLN A 818 28.66 25.49 -9.53
C GLN A 818 30.12 25.30 -9.93
N VAL A 819 30.97 26.24 -9.53
CA VAL A 819 32.41 26.19 -9.80
C VAL A 819 33.05 25.19 -8.86
N VAL A 820 33.38 24.00 -9.37
CA VAL A 820 33.83 22.85 -8.57
C VAL A 820 35.33 22.59 -8.70
N ASN A 821 35.95 22.13 -7.61
CA ASN A 821 37.34 21.75 -7.53
C ASN A 821 37.57 20.59 -6.53
N GLY A 822 38.71 19.90 -6.69
CA GLY A 822 39.11 18.81 -5.80
C GLY A 822 38.13 17.65 -5.85
N GLY A 823 37.66 17.19 -4.68
CA GLY A 823 36.81 16.01 -4.53
C GLY A 823 35.59 15.94 -5.47
N PHE A 824 34.92 17.06 -5.72
CA PHE A 824 33.76 17.11 -6.62
C PHE A 824 34.10 16.70 -8.05
N LEU A 825 35.33 16.96 -8.53
CA LEU A 825 35.78 16.55 -9.85
C LEU A 825 36.04 15.04 -9.96
N HIS A 826 36.08 14.32 -8.84
CA HIS A 826 36.14 12.85 -8.82
C HIS A 826 34.75 12.20 -8.77
N GLY A 827 33.66 12.98 -8.91
CA GLY A 827 32.29 12.47 -8.89
C GLY A 827 31.77 12.07 -7.50
N LEU A 828 32.47 12.48 -6.43
CA LEU A 828 32.01 12.27 -5.06
C LEU A 828 30.76 13.12 -4.81
N GLY A 829 29.64 12.43 -4.58
CA GLY A 829 28.36 13.03 -4.24
C GLY A 829 27.53 13.59 -5.38
N LEU A 830 27.99 13.48 -6.62
CA LEU A 830 27.28 13.95 -7.81
C LEU A 830 27.06 12.76 -8.76
N HIS A 831 25.87 12.16 -8.69
CA HIS A 831 25.48 11.06 -9.57
C HIS A 831 25.03 11.59 -10.95
N LEU A 832 25.32 10.85 -12.01
CA LEU A 832 24.91 11.23 -13.38
C LEU A 832 23.71 10.42 -13.85
N LEU A 833 22.61 11.11 -14.15
CA LEU A 833 21.42 10.52 -14.77
C LEU A 833 21.67 10.19 -16.25
N ALA A 834 22.37 11.09 -16.95
CA ALA A 834 22.61 10.99 -18.38
C ALA A 834 24.06 11.33 -18.74
N ARG A 835 24.55 10.74 -19.84
CA ARG A 835 25.91 10.95 -20.37
C ARG A 835 25.87 11.36 -21.84
N ALA A 836 26.82 12.17 -22.28
CA ALA A 836 26.94 12.46 -23.70
C ALA A 836 27.42 11.22 -24.49
N GLN A 837 26.95 11.09 -25.73
CA GLN A 837 27.35 10.02 -26.65
C GLN A 837 28.87 10.01 -26.83
N GLY A 838 29.49 8.86 -26.53
CA GLY A 838 30.96 8.69 -26.47
C GLY A 838 31.48 8.36 -25.06
N PHE A 839 30.72 8.67 -24.00
CA PHE A 839 31.08 8.33 -22.62
C PHE A 839 30.35 7.07 -22.13
N ASN A 840 31.12 6.01 -21.86
CA ASN A 840 30.58 4.70 -21.46
C ASN A 840 30.42 4.52 -19.93
N SER A 841 30.98 5.43 -19.13
CA SER A 841 30.91 5.41 -17.65
C SER A 841 30.95 6.83 -17.08
N ASP A 842 30.47 6.99 -15.85
CA ASP A 842 30.50 8.29 -15.15
C ASP A 842 31.94 8.72 -14.87
N GLU A 843 32.81 7.78 -14.50
CA GLU A 843 34.24 8.04 -14.29
C GLU A 843 34.89 8.67 -15.54
N ALA A 844 34.51 8.24 -16.74
CA ALA A 844 35.02 8.84 -17.99
C ALA A 844 34.54 10.29 -18.19
N VAL A 845 33.32 10.62 -17.75
CA VAL A 845 32.80 12.00 -17.76
C VAL A 845 33.56 12.87 -16.75
N TRP A 846 33.78 12.38 -15.52
CA TRP A 846 34.52 13.09 -14.48
C TRP A 846 36.01 13.29 -14.85
N GLN A 847 36.67 12.28 -15.43
CA GLN A 847 38.03 12.42 -15.98
C GLN A 847 38.08 13.41 -17.16
N ALA A 848 37.06 13.44 -18.00
CA ALA A 848 36.98 14.43 -19.09
C ALA A 848 36.81 15.87 -18.55
N LEU A 849 35.99 16.05 -17.51
CA LEU A 849 35.80 17.33 -16.83
C LEU A 849 37.09 17.86 -16.17
N GLN A 850 37.95 16.97 -15.66
CA GLN A 850 39.27 17.34 -15.13
C GLN A 850 40.27 17.74 -16.22
N THR A 851 40.21 17.10 -17.39
CA THR A 851 41.23 17.24 -18.46
C THR A 851 40.89 18.32 -19.50
N HIS A 852 39.61 18.65 -19.67
CA HIS A 852 39.13 19.58 -20.68
C HIS A 852 38.35 20.74 -20.04
N PRO A 853 38.91 21.96 -19.95
CA PRO A 853 38.21 23.09 -19.31
C PRO A 853 36.94 23.50 -20.06
N ASN A 854 36.83 23.21 -21.36
CA ASN A 854 35.66 23.59 -22.15
C ASN A 854 34.45 22.65 -21.95
N TYR A 855 34.51 21.72 -20.99
CA TYR A 855 33.42 20.81 -20.65
C TYR A 855 32.72 21.23 -19.36
N ALA A 856 31.42 20.96 -19.29
CA ALA A 856 30.58 21.22 -18.14
C ALA A 856 29.51 20.12 -17.99
N LEU A 857 28.89 20.05 -16.82
CA LEU A 857 27.73 19.22 -16.56
C LEU A 857 26.55 20.13 -16.21
N ILE A 858 25.34 19.71 -16.54
CA ILE A 858 24.12 20.46 -16.22
C ILE A 858 23.27 19.64 -15.24
N ASP A 859 22.52 20.27 -14.36
CA ASP A 859 21.54 19.56 -13.53
C ASP A 859 20.31 19.10 -14.32
N ASN A 860 19.52 18.23 -13.70
CA ASN A 860 18.28 17.70 -14.27
C ASN A 860 17.14 18.74 -14.40
N ASP A 861 17.12 19.79 -13.57
CA ASP A 861 16.03 20.78 -13.57
C ASP A 861 16.13 21.75 -14.75
N ALA A 862 17.34 21.93 -15.30
CA ALA A 862 17.55 22.56 -16.60
C ALA A 862 16.88 21.82 -17.77
N LEU A 863 16.51 20.54 -17.62
CA LEU A 863 15.98 19.75 -18.73
C LEU A 863 14.45 19.85 -18.83
N PRO A 864 13.90 20.09 -20.04
CA PRO A 864 12.47 19.98 -20.26
C PRO A 864 11.97 18.57 -19.97
N TYR A 865 10.75 18.48 -19.45
CA TYR A 865 10.03 17.21 -19.40
C TYR A 865 9.75 16.73 -20.83
N ARG A 866 9.93 15.43 -21.12
CA ARG A 866 9.48 14.90 -22.43
C ARG A 866 7.94 15.00 -22.42
N PRO A 867 7.29 15.64 -23.40
CA PRO A 867 5.83 15.69 -23.45
C PRO A 867 5.19 14.30 -23.52
N ASP A 868 5.94 13.30 -24.01
CA ASP A 868 5.53 11.89 -24.09
C ASP A 868 5.92 11.05 -22.86
N SER A 869 6.70 11.58 -21.92
CA SER A 869 7.03 10.88 -20.67
C SER A 869 6.00 11.21 -19.59
N PHE A 870 5.41 10.17 -18.99
CA PHE A 870 4.38 10.31 -17.97
C PHE A 870 4.96 10.13 -16.56
N ILE A 871 5.50 11.20 -15.97
CA ILE A 871 5.63 11.32 -14.51
C ILE A 871 4.80 12.52 -14.05
N SER A 872 3.65 12.20 -13.46
CA SER A 872 2.81 13.06 -12.61
C SER A 872 2.65 14.54 -13.01
N SER A 873 2.01 14.80 -14.15
CA SER A 873 1.16 15.99 -14.30
C SER A 873 -0.29 15.68 -13.90
N PRO A 874 -1.13 16.68 -13.57
CA PRO A 874 -2.48 16.45 -13.05
C PRO A 874 -3.35 15.63 -14.00
N VAL A 875 -4.28 14.88 -13.40
CA VAL A 875 -5.17 13.94 -14.12
C VAL A 875 -5.90 14.66 -15.25
N TYR A 876 -5.71 14.17 -16.47
CA TYR A 876 -6.45 14.62 -17.66
C TYR A 876 -7.96 14.37 -17.46
N ASP A 877 -8.74 15.45 -17.32
CA ASP A 877 -10.19 15.40 -17.44
C ASP A 877 -10.56 15.53 -18.93
N PRO A 878 -11.11 14.47 -19.56
CA PRO A 878 -11.48 14.49 -20.97
C PRO A 878 -12.65 15.44 -21.29
N ASN A 879 -13.29 16.04 -20.28
CA ASN A 879 -14.36 17.03 -20.45
C ASN A 879 -13.93 18.47 -20.10
N ALA A 880 -12.68 18.67 -19.65
CA ALA A 880 -12.16 20.01 -19.47
C ALA A 880 -12.02 20.69 -20.84
N PRO A 881 -12.54 21.92 -21.04
CA PRO A 881 -12.37 22.63 -22.30
C PRO A 881 -10.88 22.85 -22.57
N LEU A 882 -10.46 22.71 -23.83
CA LEU A 882 -9.08 23.02 -24.21
C LEU A 882 -8.78 24.49 -23.84
N PRO A 883 -7.54 24.86 -23.48
CA PRO A 883 -7.20 26.24 -23.16
C PRO A 883 -7.62 27.23 -24.26
N ALA A 884 -7.53 26.82 -25.53
CA ALA A 884 -8.01 27.58 -26.68
C ALA A 884 -9.55 27.77 -26.71
N ASP A 885 -10.33 26.76 -26.31
CA ASP A 885 -11.80 26.81 -26.28
C ASP A 885 -12.32 27.60 -25.07
N ALA A 886 -11.55 27.62 -23.97
CA ALA A 886 -11.82 28.41 -22.77
C ALA A 886 -11.37 29.88 -22.88
N GLY A 887 -10.78 30.29 -24.01
CA GLY A 887 -10.23 31.63 -24.19
C GLY A 887 -9.00 31.94 -23.34
N MET A 888 -8.31 30.93 -22.80
CA MET A 888 -7.03 31.13 -22.13
C MET A 888 -5.94 31.45 -23.17
N PRO A 889 -5.09 32.46 -22.93
CA PRO A 889 -3.99 32.76 -23.84
C PRO A 889 -3.02 31.57 -23.92
N THR A 890 -2.70 31.15 -25.15
CA THR A 890 -1.82 30.00 -25.43
C THR A 890 -0.34 30.26 -25.11
N HIS A 891 -0.02 31.46 -24.61
CA HIS A 891 1.28 31.84 -24.09
C HIS A 891 1.11 32.50 -22.71
N PRO A 892 1.83 32.07 -21.66
CA PRO A 892 1.84 32.79 -20.39
C PRO A 892 2.53 34.15 -20.58
N PRO A 893 1.89 35.27 -20.19
CA PRO A 893 2.53 36.58 -20.25
C PRO A 893 3.46 36.79 -19.05
N GLY A 894 4.77 36.76 -19.29
CA GLY A 894 5.81 37.20 -18.35
C GLY A 894 6.19 36.21 -17.25
N PHE A 895 7.40 35.66 -17.33
CA PHE A 895 8.10 35.01 -16.21
C PHE A 895 9.62 35.26 -16.33
N ASP A 896 10.03 36.47 -15.98
CA ASP A 896 11.41 36.83 -15.63
C ASP A 896 11.37 37.26 -14.14
N SER A 897 12.06 36.67 -13.16
CA SER A 897 13.03 35.56 -13.11
C SER A 897 12.95 34.94 -11.68
N PRO A 898 13.36 33.67 -11.45
CA PRO A 898 14.76 33.41 -11.17
C PRO A 898 15.30 32.17 -11.91
N TYR A 899 16.52 32.30 -12.45
CA TYR A 899 17.33 31.19 -12.97
C TYR A 899 16.66 30.24 -14.01
N THR A 900 15.80 30.76 -14.89
CA THR A 900 14.93 29.94 -15.76
C THR A 900 15.57 29.40 -17.06
N PHE A 901 16.84 28.96 -17.03
CA PHE A 901 17.44 28.30 -18.20
C PHE A 901 16.82 26.90 -18.41
N SER A 902 16.42 26.61 -19.65
CA SER A 902 15.99 25.27 -20.05
C SER A 902 16.72 24.86 -21.33
N MET A 903 17.36 23.70 -21.28
CA MET A 903 18.23 23.17 -22.32
C MET A 903 17.42 22.32 -23.30
N SER A 904 17.31 22.77 -24.56
CA SER A 904 16.58 22.01 -25.59
C SER A 904 17.42 20.88 -26.17
N GLY A 905 16.75 19.78 -26.57
CA GLY A 905 17.36 18.62 -27.22
C GLY A 905 17.77 17.46 -26.28
N VAL A 906 17.58 17.62 -24.97
CA VAL A 906 17.80 16.58 -23.95
C VAL A 906 16.60 16.61 -23.00
N TYR A 907 16.02 15.47 -22.66
CA TYR A 907 14.82 15.41 -21.80
C TYR A 907 15.10 14.67 -20.49
N GLN A 908 14.34 15.02 -19.44
CA GLN A 908 14.39 14.28 -18.18
C GLN A 908 14.09 12.79 -18.43
N GLY A 909 14.93 11.91 -17.87
CA GLY A 909 14.85 10.46 -18.03
C GLY A 909 15.56 9.88 -19.28
N ASP A 910 16.13 10.70 -20.16
CA ASP A 910 17.10 10.21 -21.16
C ASP A 910 18.40 9.78 -20.46
N THR A 911 18.96 8.62 -20.82
CA THR A 911 20.24 8.12 -20.23
C THR A 911 21.46 8.41 -21.10
N SER A 912 21.26 8.84 -22.34
CA SER A 912 22.32 9.21 -23.29
C SER A 912 21.84 10.28 -24.27
N PHE A 913 22.66 11.30 -24.53
CA PHE A 913 22.29 12.46 -25.38
C PHE A 913 23.47 12.96 -26.23
N PRO A 914 23.27 13.71 -27.32
CA PRO A 914 24.39 14.27 -28.09
C PRO A 914 25.09 15.40 -27.32
N ALA A 915 26.43 15.43 -27.34
CA ALA A 915 27.22 16.49 -26.69
C ALA A 915 26.81 17.87 -27.23
N THR A 916 26.28 18.72 -26.35
CA THR A 916 25.55 19.94 -26.77
C THR A 916 26.29 21.20 -26.32
N PRO A 917 26.55 22.18 -27.20
CA PRO A 917 27.27 23.40 -26.85
C PRO A 917 26.36 24.45 -26.21
N LEU A 918 26.83 25.04 -25.11
CA LEU A 918 26.25 26.23 -24.48
C LEU A 918 27.27 27.37 -24.48
N TRP A 919 26.79 28.60 -24.58
CA TRP A 919 27.62 29.79 -24.46
C TRP A 919 27.34 30.49 -23.13
N VAL A 920 28.39 30.84 -22.41
CA VAL A 920 28.33 31.36 -21.04
C VAL A 920 29.08 32.68 -20.92
N THR A 921 28.53 33.63 -20.19
CA THR A 921 29.10 34.97 -19.95
C THR A 921 28.97 35.38 -18.48
N GLY A 922 29.77 36.36 -18.03
CA GLY A 922 29.74 36.86 -16.65
C GLY A 922 30.74 36.21 -15.68
N LEU A 923 31.87 35.69 -16.17
CA LEU A 923 32.95 35.16 -15.33
C LEU A 923 33.67 36.30 -14.60
N GLN A 924 33.17 36.73 -13.44
CA GLN A 924 33.88 37.67 -12.56
C GLN A 924 33.96 37.16 -11.12
N THR A 925 35.16 37.25 -10.55
CA THR A 925 35.36 37.29 -9.09
C THR A 925 35.07 38.70 -8.58
N PRO A 926 34.47 38.89 -7.39
CA PRO A 926 34.28 40.22 -6.81
C PRO A 926 35.64 40.87 -6.51
N THR A 927 35.91 42.03 -7.10
CA THR A 927 37.01 42.90 -6.66
C THR A 927 36.62 43.61 -5.35
N PRO A 928 37.56 43.82 -4.41
CA PRO A 928 37.23 44.36 -3.09
C PRO A 928 36.78 45.84 -3.07
N ASP A 929 37.03 46.60 -4.13
CA ASP A 929 36.54 47.97 -4.28
C ASP A 929 35.28 48.01 -5.16
N ASN A 930 34.17 48.50 -4.57
CA ASN A 930 32.83 48.67 -5.20
C ASN A 930 32.81 49.78 -6.27
N THR A 931 33.66 49.65 -7.30
CA THR A 931 33.60 50.45 -8.52
C THR A 931 32.83 49.70 -9.61
N ALA A 932 32.19 50.42 -10.52
CA ALA A 932 31.19 49.87 -11.45
C ALA A 932 31.70 48.65 -12.24
N PRO A 933 30.85 47.64 -12.53
CA PRO A 933 31.27 46.41 -13.18
C PRO A 933 31.89 46.68 -14.55
N GLN A 934 33.20 46.49 -14.67
CA GLN A 934 33.88 46.52 -15.96
C GLN A 934 33.48 45.29 -16.77
N ALA A 935 32.91 45.49 -17.95
CA ALA A 935 32.38 44.42 -18.78
C ALA A 935 33.48 43.56 -19.41
N VAL A 936 33.81 42.42 -18.77
CA VAL A 936 34.59 41.35 -19.41
C VAL A 936 33.76 40.75 -20.54
N THR A 937 34.29 40.81 -21.76
CA THR A 937 33.49 40.99 -22.99
C THR A 937 33.47 39.79 -23.93
N SER A 938 33.83 38.60 -23.45
CA SER A 938 33.90 37.36 -24.27
C SER A 938 33.08 36.22 -23.68
N ALA A 939 32.04 35.80 -24.41
CA ALA A 939 31.30 34.58 -24.08
C ALA A 939 32.17 33.33 -24.36
N VAL A 940 32.22 32.42 -23.39
CA VAL A 940 32.96 31.15 -23.47
C VAL A 940 32.03 30.04 -23.95
N LYS A 941 32.49 29.21 -24.89
CA LYS A 941 31.77 28.03 -25.36
C LYS A 941 32.10 26.83 -24.46
N LEU A 942 31.11 26.37 -23.70
CA LEU A 942 31.16 25.11 -22.95
C LEU A 942 30.41 24.02 -23.71
N THR A 943 30.76 22.76 -23.47
CA THR A 943 30.07 21.59 -24.01
C THR A 943 29.53 20.75 -22.87
N ILE A 944 28.22 20.50 -22.87
CA ILE A 944 27.57 19.65 -21.87
C ILE A 944 27.85 18.19 -22.19
N ILE A 945 28.49 17.50 -21.25
CA ILE A 945 28.92 16.09 -21.38
C ILE A 945 28.22 15.12 -20.42
N GLY A 946 27.45 15.62 -19.45
CA GLY A 946 26.64 14.82 -18.54
C GLY A 946 25.54 15.62 -17.86
N VAL A 947 24.56 14.91 -17.31
CA VAL A 947 23.43 15.47 -16.54
C VAL A 947 23.52 14.95 -15.11
N VAL A 948 23.59 15.86 -14.14
CA VAL A 948 23.70 15.59 -12.71
C VAL A 948 22.31 15.40 -12.09
N ASP A 949 22.18 14.42 -11.19
CA ASP A 949 20.99 14.26 -10.35
C ASP A 949 20.94 15.37 -9.28
N ASN A 950 19.81 16.09 -9.20
CA ASN A 950 19.60 17.21 -8.28
C ASN A 950 18.28 17.06 -7.51
N SER A 951 17.95 15.83 -7.08
CA SER A 951 16.75 15.55 -6.26
C SER A 951 16.62 16.37 -4.97
N ASP A 952 17.72 16.98 -4.52
CA ASP A 952 17.89 17.49 -3.15
C ASP A 952 17.76 19.02 -3.05
N SER A 953 17.51 19.71 -4.16
CA SER A 953 17.35 21.17 -4.31
C SER A 953 18.56 22.06 -3.92
N GLU A 954 19.53 21.58 -3.14
CA GLU A 954 20.74 22.34 -2.78
C GLU A 954 21.84 22.34 -3.89
N HIS A 955 21.75 21.49 -4.91
CA HIS A 955 22.78 21.27 -5.94
C HIS A 955 22.39 21.73 -7.36
N PHE A 956 21.53 22.75 -7.45
CA PHE A 956 21.03 23.32 -8.71
C PHE A 956 22.10 24.15 -9.46
N GLY A 957 22.26 23.94 -10.77
CA GLY A 957 23.10 24.76 -11.66
C GLY A 957 24.06 24.02 -12.58
N LEU A 958 24.76 24.80 -13.40
CA LEU A 958 25.78 24.37 -14.35
C LEU A 958 27.12 24.10 -13.64
N PHE A 959 27.55 22.84 -13.56
CA PHE A 959 28.81 22.46 -12.93
C PHE A 959 29.99 22.70 -13.88
N ILE A 960 30.92 23.56 -13.46
CA ILE A 960 32.09 24.00 -14.24
C ILE A 960 33.37 23.72 -13.43
N PRO A 961 34.41 23.09 -14.00
CA PRO A 961 35.69 22.92 -13.31
C PRO A 961 36.36 24.28 -13.08
N ARG A 962 36.90 24.52 -11.88
CA ARG A 962 37.51 25.81 -11.50
C ARG A 962 38.57 26.30 -12.49
N ALA A 963 39.33 25.41 -13.13
CA ALA A 963 40.31 25.77 -14.15
C ALA A 963 39.68 26.52 -15.34
N ALA A 964 38.48 26.13 -15.77
CA ALA A 964 37.75 26.81 -16.84
C ALA A 964 37.21 28.19 -16.42
N TYR A 965 36.77 28.30 -15.16
CA TYR A 965 36.35 29.56 -14.56
C TYR A 965 37.51 30.56 -14.49
N THR A 966 38.70 30.10 -14.07
CA THR A 966 39.89 30.96 -13.90
C THR A 966 40.71 31.20 -15.16
N ALA A 967 40.57 30.39 -16.21
CA ALA A 967 41.29 30.59 -17.48
C ALA A 967 40.71 31.74 -18.33
N HIS A 968 39.54 32.25 -17.94
CA HIS A 968 38.77 33.26 -18.66
C HIS A 968 38.28 34.43 -17.77
N SER A 969 38.81 34.52 -16.54
CA SER A 969 38.66 35.63 -15.60
C SER A 969 39.96 36.43 -15.49
#